data_AF-A0A4V1LTN0-F1
#
_entry.id   AF-A0A4V1LTN0-F1
#
_cell.length_a   1.000
_cell.length_b   1.000
_cell.length_c   1.000
_cell.angle_alpha   90.00
_cell.angle_beta   90.00
_cell.angle_gamma   90.00
#
_symmetry.space_group_name_H-M   'P 1'
#
loop_
_entity.id
_entity.type
_entity.pdbx_description
1 polymer ?
#
loop_
_entity_poly.entity_id
_entity_poly.type
_entity_poly.pdbx_seq_one_letter_code
_entity_poly.pdbx_strand_id
1 'polypeptide(L)'
;MDYIRNTINLSEGTVEEKREEIKKYFLQTYELDEKLFDLLKDKEHIFKQPNRLRHPLVFYYGHTATFFINKLNIANIIDKRINKTYESIFAIGVDEMSWDDLNDEHYTWPTYEQTKAYRDEVKKLVLELIDTIEFTMPINWDSPMWIILMGIEHENIHIETSSVLLRELNLKYLKEEELFTYCNEFNDSFPQNELVEVKGGEVILEKDYDNPIYYGWDNEFSFHKATIRDFKASKYLVSNGEFLEFVKEGGYSKPEYFTKDGEEWLEFSKAKHPTFWVKKEGRYYLREINRIVPLPLNYPVDINVYEAEAFCKFKSEKLGFEVRLPSEDEFYRLNDYVKAQSQEANIGLKYFNQTPVDKYKMGDFYDVVGNVWQWSITPTYPLDGFKTHPVYDDFTTPTFDDRHALMKGGSFISLGNEVLRSARYAFRKHFFQHAGFRYVQSSNDYRTQLNDNVYETDEQISQYCEFHYGEENFGVRNFPKASVELLKPYFDEIDSKKALDLGCSVGRSTFELAKHFDEVLGIDFSANFINVGVKLKKYDTLTYKVATEGELFEEKTISLKDFDLEDTKKKTSFMQGDACNLKELYTGYDLIFCSNLIDRLYYPQKFLDDIPNRVNKDGLLVLLSPYTWLEDYTPKENWLGGFIKDNKEIKTLDTLKQNLEDRFELVQTIDVPFVIRETARKHQHTVSQMSIWKKIK
;
A
#
# COMPACT_ATOMS: atom_id res chain seq x y z
N MET A 1 28.44 16.37 2.33
CA MET A 1 27.44 17.05 3.17
C MET A 1 27.13 16.09 4.30
N ASP A 2 27.09 16.57 5.53
CA ASP A 2 26.83 15.72 6.69
C ASP A 2 25.33 15.74 6.99
N TYR A 3 24.56 14.94 6.26
CA TYR A 3 23.12 14.80 6.49
C TYR A 3 22.87 14.01 7.78
N ILE A 4 21.85 14.41 8.55
CA ILE A 4 21.28 13.63 9.65
C ILE A 4 20.74 12.33 9.06
N ARG A 5 21.50 11.25 9.25
CA ARG A 5 21.14 9.91 8.79
C ARG A 5 20.07 9.25 9.66
N ASN A 6 20.19 9.38 10.97
CA ASN A 6 19.39 8.61 11.92
C ASN A 6 18.11 9.36 12.29
N THR A 7 17.02 8.62 12.54
CA THR A 7 15.82 9.16 13.19
C THR A 7 16.09 9.61 14.63
N ILE A 8 15.23 10.49 15.12
CA ILE A 8 15.27 11.09 16.46
C ILE A 8 14.88 10.06 17.52
N ASN A 9 15.58 10.08 18.66
CA ASN A 9 15.17 9.32 19.86
C ASN A 9 13.94 9.99 20.51
N LEU A 10 12.82 9.28 20.62
CA LEU A 10 11.54 9.80 21.07
C LEU A 10 11.28 9.64 22.57
N SER A 11 12.20 8.96 23.27
CA SER A 11 12.11 8.64 24.70
C SER A 11 12.99 9.51 25.61
N GLU A 12 13.88 10.31 25.03
CA GLU A 12 14.89 11.09 25.77
C GLU A 12 14.84 12.59 25.43
N GLY A 13 15.28 13.43 26.38
CA GLY A 13 15.34 14.89 26.25
C GLY A 13 14.10 15.61 26.77
N THR A 14 14.14 16.95 26.79
CA THR A 14 12.98 17.80 27.11
C THR A 14 12.12 18.07 25.88
N VAL A 15 10.91 18.60 26.09
CA VAL A 15 10.02 19.06 25.02
C VAL A 15 10.72 20.07 24.11
N GLU A 16 11.42 21.06 24.70
CA GLU A 16 12.12 22.11 23.96
C GLU A 16 13.31 21.56 23.15
N GLU A 17 14.10 20.66 23.73
CA GLU A 17 15.17 19.97 23.01
C GLU A 17 14.61 19.18 21.83
N LYS A 18 13.47 18.49 22.04
CA LYS A 18 12.83 17.70 20.99
C LYS A 18 12.26 18.54 19.86
N ARG A 19 11.71 19.73 20.15
CA ARG A 19 11.29 20.68 19.12
C ARG A 19 12.45 21.06 18.21
N GLU A 20 13.59 21.42 18.78
CA GLU A 20 14.76 21.83 17.99
C GLU A 20 15.31 20.68 17.14
N GLU A 21 15.36 19.46 17.69
CA GLU A 21 15.75 18.27 16.94
C GLU A 21 14.81 17.98 15.77
N ILE A 22 13.49 17.98 16.01
CA ILE A 22 12.47 17.73 14.98
C ILE A 22 12.48 18.83 13.93
N LYS A 23 12.62 20.09 14.34
CA LYS A 23 12.71 21.24 13.42
C LYS A 23 13.91 21.11 12.49
N LYS A 24 15.08 20.77 13.04
CA LYS A 24 16.29 20.54 12.25
C LYS A 24 16.12 19.37 11.29
N TYR A 25 15.48 18.30 11.76
CA TYR A 25 15.25 17.10 10.95
C TYR A 25 14.26 17.36 9.80
N PHE A 26 13.16 18.07 10.08
CA PHE A 26 12.21 18.53 9.08
C PHE A 26 12.87 19.41 8.03
N LEU A 27 13.58 20.46 8.45
CA LEU A 27 14.23 21.40 7.53
C LEU A 27 15.21 20.70 6.58
N GLN A 28 16.04 19.80 7.10
CA GLN A 28 16.97 19.04 6.27
C GLN A 28 16.25 18.16 5.26
N THR A 29 15.23 17.41 5.70
CA THR A 29 14.51 16.46 4.85
C THR A 29 13.78 17.20 3.73
N TYR A 30 13.08 18.28 4.08
CA TYR A 30 12.37 19.12 3.12
C TYR A 30 13.30 19.77 2.09
N GLU A 31 14.46 20.26 2.52
CA GLU A 31 15.46 20.88 1.64
C GLU A 31 16.19 19.85 0.77
N LEU A 32 16.40 18.64 1.29
CA LEU A 32 17.00 17.54 0.54
C LEU A 32 16.07 17.06 -0.59
N ASP A 33 14.77 16.95 -0.32
CA ASP A 33 13.76 16.64 -1.34
C ASP A 33 13.81 17.69 -2.46
N GLU A 34 13.77 18.99 -2.14
CA GLU A 34 13.86 20.05 -3.16
C GLU A 34 15.18 19.99 -3.95
N LYS A 35 16.30 19.76 -3.25
CA LYS A 35 17.62 19.67 -3.86
C LYS A 35 17.74 18.50 -4.84
N LEU A 36 17.01 17.40 -4.62
CA LEU A 36 17.00 16.28 -5.55
C LEU A 36 16.47 16.70 -6.93
N PHE A 37 15.44 17.55 -6.97
CA PHE A 37 14.88 18.11 -8.22
C PHE A 37 15.74 19.22 -8.84
N ASP A 38 16.78 19.72 -8.16
CA ASP A 38 17.79 20.60 -8.77
C ASP A 38 18.69 19.89 -9.77
N LEU A 39 18.68 18.54 -9.79
CA LEU A 39 19.31 17.74 -10.83
C LEU A 39 18.65 17.95 -12.20
N LEU A 40 17.41 18.44 -12.27
CA LEU A 40 16.77 18.77 -13.53
C LEU A 40 17.47 19.94 -14.21
N LYS A 41 17.76 19.80 -15.50
CA LYS A 41 18.40 20.83 -16.33
C LYS A 41 17.53 22.07 -16.50
N ASP A 42 16.22 21.87 -16.58
CA ASP A 42 15.18 22.88 -16.68
C ASP A 42 14.02 22.45 -15.78
N LYS A 43 13.36 23.40 -15.11
CA LYS A 43 12.25 23.12 -14.20
C LYS A 43 11.02 22.59 -14.95
N GLU A 44 10.86 22.92 -16.23
CA GLU A 44 9.81 22.33 -17.10
C GLU A 44 9.94 20.80 -17.26
N HIS A 45 11.12 20.23 -17.00
CA HIS A 45 11.30 18.77 -17.06
C HIS A 45 10.62 18.03 -15.90
N ILE A 46 10.10 18.74 -14.89
CA ILE A 46 9.32 18.16 -13.81
C ILE A 46 7.99 17.56 -14.31
N PHE A 47 7.51 17.96 -15.48
CA PHE A 47 6.32 17.36 -16.11
C PHE A 47 6.62 16.08 -16.90
N LYS A 48 7.86 15.58 -16.87
CA LYS A 48 8.20 14.29 -17.48
C LYS A 48 7.74 13.15 -16.60
N GLN A 49 7.32 12.08 -17.26
CA GLN A 49 6.96 10.80 -16.66
C GLN A 49 8.04 9.79 -17.04
N PRO A 50 9.00 9.51 -16.13
CA PRO A 50 10.12 8.60 -16.41
C PRO A 50 9.68 7.15 -16.59
N ASN A 51 8.61 6.78 -15.91
CA ASN A 51 8.08 5.42 -15.84
C ASN A 51 6.57 5.47 -16.09
N ARG A 52 6.10 4.64 -17.03
CA ARG A 52 4.69 4.62 -17.45
C ARG A 52 3.73 4.10 -16.38
N LEU A 53 4.25 3.41 -15.35
CA LEU A 53 3.49 2.89 -14.19
C LEU A 53 3.61 3.84 -12.98
N ARG A 54 3.92 5.12 -13.23
CA ARG A 54 4.17 6.15 -12.23
C ARG A 54 3.67 7.50 -12.74
N HIS A 55 3.33 8.40 -11.82
CA HIS A 55 2.97 9.76 -12.17
C HIS A 55 4.18 10.57 -12.69
N PRO A 56 3.95 11.73 -13.33
CA PRO A 56 5.02 12.67 -13.67
C PRO A 56 5.75 13.19 -12.41
N LEU A 57 7.00 13.65 -12.56
CA LEU A 57 7.83 14.10 -11.44
C LEU A 57 7.18 15.23 -10.59
N VAL A 58 6.33 16.06 -11.18
CA VAL A 58 5.60 17.13 -10.48
C VAL A 58 4.69 16.59 -9.39
N PHE A 59 4.14 15.38 -9.57
CA PHE A 59 3.36 14.70 -8.56
C PHE A 59 4.21 14.49 -7.31
N TYR A 60 5.37 13.85 -7.43
CA TYR A 60 6.25 13.54 -6.30
C TYR A 60 6.73 14.81 -5.59
N TYR A 61 6.99 15.87 -6.36
CA TYR A 61 7.36 17.18 -5.82
C TYR A 61 6.23 17.85 -5.01
N GLY A 62 4.97 17.75 -5.45
CA GLY A 62 3.83 18.31 -4.70
C GLY A 62 3.25 17.39 -3.61
N HIS A 63 3.48 16.09 -3.75
CA HIS A 63 2.86 15.05 -2.94
C HIS A 63 3.33 15.06 -1.49
N THR A 64 4.63 15.18 -1.22
CA THR A 64 5.13 15.12 0.17
C THR A 64 4.55 16.25 1.03
N ALA A 65 4.50 17.48 0.49
CA ALA A 65 3.85 18.61 1.16
C ALA A 65 2.34 18.41 1.34
N THR A 66 1.67 17.80 0.37
CA THR A 66 0.24 17.44 0.47
C THR A 66 -0.02 16.38 1.52
N PHE A 67 0.87 15.41 1.66
CA PHE A 67 0.79 14.37 2.67
C PHE A 67 0.77 14.99 4.09
N PHE A 68 1.65 15.95 4.39
CA PHE A 68 1.62 16.69 5.65
C PHE A 68 0.23 17.31 5.91
N ILE A 69 -0.31 18.07 4.96
CA ILE A 69 -1.60 18.74 5.14
C ILE A 69 -2.76 17.77 5.33
N ASN A 70 -2.76 16.66 4.58
CA ASN A 70 -3.80 15.64 4.69
C ASN A 70 -3.76 14.94 6.05
N LYS A 71 -2.58 14.51 6.51
CA LYS A 71 -2.44 13.82 7.79
C LYS A 71 -2.66 14.75 8.99
N LEU A 72 -2.23 16.01 8.90
CA LEU A 72 -2.56 17.04 9.89
C LEU A 72 -4.07 17.33 9.97
N ASN A 73 -4.80 17.31 8.84
CA ASN A 73 -6.26 17.43 8.81
C ASN A 73 -6.93 16.21 9.44
N ILE A 74 -6.55 14.99 9.04
CA ILE A 74 -7.13 13.73 9.55
C ILE A 74 -6.91 13.63 11.07
N ALA A 75 -5.76 14.06 11.55
CA ALA A 75 -5.43 14.12 12.98
C ALA A 75 -6.13 15.28 13.74
N ASN A 76 -6.93 16.11 13.06
CA ASN A 76 -7.56 17.31 13.61
C ASN A 76 -6.58 18.32 14.26
N ILE A 77 -5.32 18.35 13.79
CA ILE A 77 -4.30 19.31 14.25
C ILE A 77 -4.50 20.68 13.59
N ILE A 78 -5.01 20.69 12.36
CA ILE A 78 -5.35 21.91 11.62
C ILE A 78 -6.82 21.87 11.20
N ASP A 79 -7.47 23.04 11.19
CA ASP A 79 -8.87 23.22 10.78
C ASP A 79 -9.01 23.74 9.35
N LYS A 80 -7.91 24.22 8.76
CA LYS A 80 -7.87 24.85 7.44
C LYS A 80 -6.81 24.22 6.55
N ARG A 81 -7.27 23.90 5.35
CA ARG A 81 -6.44 23.50 4.20
C ARG A 81 -5.78 24.72 3.57
N ILE A 82 -4.59 24.55 3.02
CA ILE A 82 -3.84 25.63 2.35
C ILE A 82 -4.37 25.81 0.92
N ASN A 83 -4.45 24.72 0.17
CA ASN A 83 -4.97 24.70 -1.18
C ASN A 83 -5.68 23.36 -1.47
N LYS A 84 -7.00 23.33 -1.24
CA LYS A 84 -7.83 22.12 -1.43
C LYS A 84 -7.68 21.48 -2.82
N THR A 85 -7.46 22.28 -3.85
CA THR A 85 -7.29 21.79 -5.22
C THR A 85 -5.98 21.03 -5.36
N TYR A 86 -4.86 21.60 -4.91
CA TYR A 86 -3.56 20.93 -4.96
C TYR A 86 -3.52 19.71 -4.06
N GLU A 87 -4.09 19.83 -2.86
CA GLU A 87 -4.19 18.74 -1.91
C GLU A 87 -5.02 17.56 -2.45
N SER A 88 -5.99 17.82 -3.33
CA SER A 88 -6.73 16.77 -4.03
C SER A 88 -5.95 16.18 -5.20
N ILE A 89 -5.27 17.02 -6.00
CA ILE A 89 -4.52 16.58 -7.20
C ILE A 89 -3.31 15.73 -6.81
N PHE A 90 -2.61 16.11 -5.74
CA PHE A 90 -1.42 15.41 -5.27
C PHE A 90 -1.73 14.27 -4.28
N ALA A 91 -2.98 14.07 -3.84
CA ALA A 91 -3.37 12.96 -2.97
C ALA A 91 -3.74 11.66 -3.70
N ILE A 92 -3.61 11.62 -5.03
CA ILE A 92 -3.94 10.45 -5.84
C ILE A 92 -2.98 9.30 -5.47
N GLY A 93 -3.53 8.14 -5.11
CA GLY A 93 -2.75 6.95 -4.77
C GLY A 93 -1.92 6.43 -5.94
N VAL A 94 -0.70 5.97 -5.64
CA VAL A 94 0.32 5.57 -6.64
C VAL A 94 0.37 4.04 -6.85
N ASP A 95 -0.44 3.27 -6.11
CA ASP A 95 -0.45 1.81 -6.24
C ASP A 95 -1.49 1.36 -7.28
N GLU A 96 -0.98 1.05 -8.47
CA GLU A 96 -1.76 0.49 -9.57
C GLU A 96 -2.07 -0.98 -9.32
N MET A 97 -3.35 -1.35 -9.41
CA MET A 97 -3.81 -2.73 -9.27
C MET A 97 -3.81 -3.50 -10.60
N SER A 98 -3.57 -2.80 -11.72
CA SER A 98 -3.44 -3.30 -13.09
C SER A 98 -2.42 -2.49 -13.90
N TRP A 99 -1.74 -3.13 -14.86
CA TRP A 99 -0.72 -2.55 -15.74
C TRP A 99 -1.19 -1.37 -16.63
N ASP A 100 -2.49 -1.07 -16.61
CA ASP A 100 -3.18 -0.03 -17.39
C ASP A 100 -3.93 0.97 -16.48
N ASP A 101 -3.68 1.01 -15.17
CA ASP A 101 -4.47 1.82 -14.22
C ASP A 101 -4.16 3.33 -14.25
N LEU A 102 -3.09 3.75 -14.92
CA LEU A 102 -2.85 5.18 -15.20
C LEU A 102 -3.55 5.59 -16.49
N ASN A 103 -4.76 6.13 -16.35
CA ASN A 103 -5.40 6.86 -17.43
C ASN A 103 -4.72 8.22 -17.59
N ASP A 104 -4.00 8.42 -18.71
CA ASP A 104 -3.26 9.64 -19.06
C ASP A 104 -4.15 10.85 -19.43
N GLU A 105 -5.48 10.76 -19.29
CA GLU A 105 -6.41 11.82 -19.69
C GLU A 105 -6.53 12.95 -18.63
N HIS A 106 -5.72 14.00 -18.85
CA HIS A 106 -5.89 15.41 -18.44
C HIS A 106 -5.95 15.75 -16.93
N TYR A 107 -4.87 15.46 -16.18
CA TYR A 107 -4.56 16.25 -14.99
C TYR A 107 -3.95 17.61 -15.37
N THR A 108 -4.60 18.70 -14.97
CA THR A 108 -3.99 20.04 -15.07
C THR A 108 -3.05 20.23 -13.88
N TRP A 109 -1.80 19.78 -14.03
CA TRP A 109 -0.78 19.98 -13.01
C TRP A 109 -0.47 21.47 -12.82
N PRO A 110 -0.30 21.96 -11.57
CA PRO A 110 0.19 23.31 -11.32
C PRO A 110 1.62 23.49 -11.86
N THR A 111 2.01 24.73 -12.17
CA THR A 111 3.38 25.02 -12.61
C THR A 111 4.40 24.67 -11.52
N TYR A 112 5.68 24.57 -11.88
CA TYR A 112 6.75 24.40 -10.90
C TYR A 112 6.70 25.49 -9.81
N GLU A 113 6.56 26.76 -10.21
CA GLU A 113 6.52 27.91 -9.30
C GLU A 113 5.30 27.87 -8.39
N GLN A 114 4.14 27.46 -8.92
CA GLN A 114 2.92 27.31 -8.14
C GLN A 114 3.04 26.18 -7.12
N THR A 115 3.63 25.04 -7.52
CA THR A 115 3.88 23.90 -6.64
C THR A 115 4.90 24.27 -5.57
N LYS A 116 5.98 24.97 -5.92
CA LYS A 116 6.98 25.50 -4.98
C LYS A 116 6.36 26.47 -3.98
N ALA A 117 5.54 27.41 -4.44
CA ALA A 117 4.87 28.37 -3.56
C ALA A 117 3.96 27.65 -2.54
N TYR A 118 3.22 26.64 -2.99
CA TYR A 118 2.44 25.79 -2.10
C TYR A 118 3.31 25.03 -1.10
N ARG A 119 4.41 24.41 -1.55
CA ARG A 119 5.41 23.78 -0.66
C ARG A 119 5.95 24.78 0.37
N ASP A 120 6.22 26.03 0.00
CA ASP A 120 6.72 27.05 0.94
C ASP A 120 5.68 27.42 2.00
N GLU A 121 4.40 27.50 1.63
CA GLU A 121 3.30 27.71 2.58
C GLU A 121 3.14 26.53 3.55
N VAL A 122 3.22 25.29 3.04
CA VAL A 122 3.22 24.07 3.88
C VAL A 122 4.42 24.08 4.83
N LYS A 123 5.64 24.38 4.32
CA LYS A 123 6.87 24.47 5.13
C LYS A 123 6.69 25.45 6.28
N LYS A 124 6.13 26.63 5.99
CA LYS A 124 5.86 27.65 7.01
C LYS A 124 4.89 27.15 8.07
N LEU A 125 3.77 26.55 7.65
CA LEU A 125 2.76 26.01 8.58
C LEU A 125 3.36 24.92 9.47
N VAL A 126 4.10 23.96 8.91
CA VAL A 126 4.71 22.86 9.66
C VAL A 126 5.74 23.39 10.66
N LEU A 127 6.56 24.39 10.29
CA LEU A 127 7.50 25.02 11.23
C LEU A 127 6.78 25.72 12.38
N GLU A 128 5.70 26.44 12.09
CA GLU A 128 4.87 27.09 13.11
C GLU A 128 4.24 26.05 14.06
N LEU A 129 3.75 24.93 13.52
CA LEU A 129 3.24 23.81 14.33
C LEU A 129 4.34 23.18 15.19
N ILE A 130 5.53 22.93 14.66
CA ILE A 130 6.66 22.40 15.44
C ILE A 130 7.01 23.33 16.61
N ASP A 131 6.91 24.65 16.42
CA ASP A 131 7.21 25.64 17.46
C ASP A 131 6.10 25.75 18.52
N THR A 132 4.84 25.47 18.17
CA THR A 132 3.68 25.83 18.99
C THR A 132 2.87 24.66 19.54
N ILE A 133 2.85 23.50 18.86
CA ILE A 133 1.97 22.38 19.22
C ILE A 133 2.32 21.82 20.60
N GLU A 134 1.35 21.67 21.49
CA GLU A 134 1.61 21.09 22.82
C GLU A 134 1.77 19.58 22.72
N PHE A 135 2.79 19.04 23.37
CA PHE A 135 3.02 17.59 23.48
C PHE A 135 3.82 17.27 24.74
N THR A 136 3.81 16.00 25.15
CA THR A 136 4.59 15.48 26.28
C THR A 136 5.59 14.43 25.81
N MET A 137 6.62 14.18 26.63
CA MET A 137 7.56 13.07 26.43
C MET A 137 7.08 11.82 27.20
N PRO A 138 7.29 10.60 26.66
CA PRO A 138 7.83 10.31 25.33
C PRO A 138 6.83 10.63 24.21
N ILE A 139 7.33 10.78 22.98
CA ILE A 139 6.48 10.93 21.79
C ILE A 139 6.05 9.54 21.30
N ASN A 140 4.76 9.26 21.32
CA ASN A 140 4.12 8.02 20.84
C ASN A 140 2.95 8.33 19.88
N TRP A 141 2.14 7.33 19.50
CA TRP A 141 1.04 7.49 18.54
C TRP A 141 -0.01 8.53 18.95
N ASP A 142 -0.24 8.71 20.24
CA ASP A 142 -1.20 9.68 20.76
C ASP A 142 -0.64 11.12 20.77
N SER A 143 0.67 11.27 20.58
CA SER A 143 1.32 12.57 20.52
C SER A 143 1.06 13.22 19.16
N PRO A 144 0.61 14.48 19.11
CA PRO A 144 0.40 15.16 17.84
C PRO A 144 1.73 15.41 17.09
N MET A 145 2.86 15.39 17.80
CA MET A 145 4.20 15.46 17.19
C MET A 145 4.54 14.20 16.38
N TRP A 146 3.88 13.08 16.64
CA TRP A 146 3.99 11.85 15.83
C TRP A 146 3.55 12.09 14.38
N ILE A 147 2.54 12.93 14.17
CA ILE A 147 2.02 13.25 12.83
C ILE A 147 3.03 14.09 12.03
N ILE A 148 3.78 14.97 12.71
CA ILE A 148 4.88 15.71 12.07
C ILE A 148 5.99 14.75 11.67
N LEU A 149 6.40 13.85 12.57
CA LEU A 149 7.41 12.82 12.27
C LEU A 149 6.97 11.90 11.13
N MET A 150 5.69 11.50 11.10
CA MET A 150 5.11 10.73 10.00
C MET A 150 5.29 11.43 8.65
N GLY A 151 5.06 12.74 8.58
CA GLY A 151 5.30 13.50 7.35
C GLY A 151 6.78 13.55 6.96
N ILE A 152 7.69 13.71 7.93
CA ILE A 152 9.15 13.71 7.68
C ILE A 152 9.60 12.34 7.14
N GLU A 153 9.17 11.26 7.78
CA GLU A 153 9.56 9.89 7.40
C GLU A 153 8.93 9.48 6.07
N HIS A 154 7.70 9.93 5.78
CA HIS A 154 7.09 9.79 4.46
C HIS A 154 7.89 10.54 3.38
N GLU A 155 8.42 11.73 3.67
CA GLU A 155 9.27 12.46 2.73
C GLU A 155 10.61 11.74 2.48
N ASN A 156 11.19 11.05 3.47
CA ASN A 156 12.37 10.19 3.26
C ASN A 156 12.10 9.07 2.23
N ILE A 157 10.94 8.39 2.33
CA ILE A 157 10.50 7.39 1.33
C ILE A 157 10.44 8.00 -0.07
N HIS A 158 9.95 9.24 -0.16
CA HIS A 158 9.81 9.95 -1.42
C HIS A 158 11.12 10.51 -1.97
N ILE A 159 12.11 10.83 -1.13
CA ILE A 159 13.48 11.14 -1.56
C ILE A 159 14.07 9.92 -2.27
N GLU A 160 13.95 8.73 -1.67
CA GLU A 160 14.42 7.49 -2.30
C GLU A 160 13.64 7.19 -3.59
N THR A 161 12.31 7.23 -3.56
CA THR A 161 11.47 6.97 -4.74
C THR A 161 11.74 7.96 -5.88
N SER A 162 11.82 9.25 -5.59
CA SER A 162 12.10 10.29 -6.59
C SER A 162 13.48 10.11 -7.21
N SER A 163 14.46 9.63 -6.44
CA SER A 163 15.81 9.39 -6.95
C SER A 163 15.87 8.23 -7.95
N VAL A 164 15.03 7.20 -7.78
CA VAL A 164 14.83 6.14 -8.78
C VAL A 164 14.20 6.70 -10.04
N LEU A 165 13.14 7.51 -9.91
CA LEU A 165 12.45 8.12 -11.06
C LEU A 165 13.40 9.05 -11.85
N LEU A 166 14.25 9.80 -11.17
CA LEU A 166 15.29 10.61 -11.82
C LEU A 166 16.35 9.74 -12.51
N ARG A 167 16.66 8.56 -11.97
CA ARG A 167 17.55 7.58 -12.61
C ARG A 167 16.93 6.99 -13.88
N GLU A 168 15.62 6.73 -13.87
CA GLU A 168 14.83 6.30 -15.04
C GLU A 168 14.67 7.43 -16.08
N LEU A 169 14.70 8.70 -15.65
CA LEU A 169 14.58 9.84 -16.54
C LEU A 169 15.75 9.88 -17.55
N ASN A 170 15.43 10.24 -18.79
CA ASN A 170 16.44 10.42 -19.83
C ASN A 170 17.44 11.52 -19.45
N LEU A 171 18.74 11.20 -19.49
CA LEU A 171 19.85 12.08 -19.13
C LEU A 171 19.84 13.45 -19.78
N LYS A 172 19.27 13.60 -20.98
CA LYS A 172 19.19 14.92 -21.64
C LYS A 172 18.42 15.96 -20.82
N TYR A 173 17.59 15.51 -19.88
CA TYR A 173 16.79 16.34 -18.97
C TYR A 173 17.49 16.63 -17.63
N LEU A 174 18.65 16.03 -17.37
CA LEU A 174 19.41 16.19 -16.14
C LEU A 174 20.67 17.02 -16.35
N LYS A 175 21.17 17.64 -15.28
CA LYS A 175 22.46 18.32 -15.24
C LYS A 175 23.59 17.30 -15.08
N GLU A 176 24.71 17.59 -15.73
CA GLU A 176 25.96 16.83 -15.58
C GLU A 176 26.73 17.23 -14.30
N GLU A 177 26.38 18.36 -13.68
CA GLU A 177 27.01 18.84 -12.44
C GLU A 177 26.78 17.87 -11.27
N GLU A 178 27.84 17.57 -10.53
CA GLU A 178 27.78 16.73 -9.33
C GLU A 178 27.32 17.54 -8.12
N LEU A 179 26.00 17.66 -7.92
CA LEU A 179 25.40 18.31 -6.74
C LEU A 179 25.57 17.51 -5.44
N PHE A 180 25.97 16.25 -5.57
CA PHE A 180 26.18 15.28 -4.50
C PHE A 180 27.53 14.58 -4.68
N THR A 181 28.04 13.97 -3.60
CA THR A 181 29.30 13.24 -3.62
C THR A 181 29.12 11.85 -4.22
N TYR A 182 29.92 11.48 -5.21
CA TYR A 182 29.93 10.14 -5.79
C TYR A 182 31.15 9.33 -5.35
N CYS A 183 30.97 8.02 -5.17
CA CYS A 183 32.06 7.07 -5.13
C CYS A 183 32.52 6.74 -6.56
N ASN A 184 33.83 6.77 -6.80
CA ASN A 184 34.41 6.45 -8.10
C ASN A 184 35.40 5.28 -8.01
N GLU A 185 35.35 4.49 -6.93
CA GLU A 185 36.22 3.34 -6.68
C GLU A 185 35.66 2.08 -7.37
N PHE A 186 35.55 2.07 -8.70
CA PHE A 186 35.11 0.88 -9.45
C PHE A 186 36.27 0.07 -10.02
N ASN A 187 36.04 -1.23 -10.25
CA ASN A 187 37.03 -2.13 -10.84
C ASN A 187 36.39 -3.01 -11.94
N ASP A 188 37.22 -3.42 -12.90
CA ASP A 188 36.88 -4.39 -13.96
C ASP A 188 36.99 -5.84 -13.46
N SER A 189 37.38 -6.04 -12.20
CA SER A 189 37.28 -7.32 -11.48
C SER A 189 36.28 -7.22 -10.34
N PHE A 190 35.80 -8.37 -9.86
CA PHE A 190 34.84 -8.47 -8.78
C PHE A 190 35.18 -9.65 -7.87
N PRO A 191 34.87 -9.55 -6.56
CA PRO A 191 35.12 -10.66 -5.65
C PRO A 191 34.23 -11.85 -6.01
N GLN A 192 34.82 -13.05 -5.97
CA GLN A 192 34.07 -14.29 -6.11
C GLN A 192 33.32 -14.55 -4.81
N ASN A 193 32.00 -14.74 -4.93
CA ASN A 193 31.14 -14.89 -3.78
C ASN A 193 31.27 -16.30 -3.18
N GLU A 194 31.23 -16.39 -1.86
CA GLU A 194 31.28 -17.65 -1.11
C GLU A 194 30.16 -17.70 -0.08
N LEU A 195 29.71 -18.90 0.28
CA LEU A 195 28.70 -19.10 1.32
C LEU A 195 29.37 -19.22 2.70
N VAL A 196 29.03 -18.30 3.61
CA VAL A 196 29.55 -18.25 4.98
C VAL A 196 28.45 -18.68 5.95
N GLU A 197 28.82 -19.43 7.00
CA GLU A 197 27.88 -19.86 8.03
C GLU A 197 27.35 -18.69 8.86
N VAL A 198 26.03 -18.70 9.09
CA VAL A 198 25.33 -17.83 10.04
C VAL A 198 24.79 -18.73 11.13
N LYS A 199 25.23 -18.51 12.37
CA LYS A 199 24.69 -19.26 13.50
C LYS A 199 23.25 -18.87 13.76
N GLY A 200 22.40 -19.88 13.91
CA GLY A 200 21.00 -19.75 14.27
C GLY A 200 20.81 -19.02 15.60
N GLY A 201 19.56 -18.71 15.90
CA GLY A 201 19.17 -17.95 17.08
C GLY A 201 17.73 -17.49 16.99
N GLU A 202 17.28 -16.83 18.04
CA GLU A 202 15.96 -16.20 18.07
C GLU A 202 16.02 -14.84 17.39
N VAL A 203 14.97 -14.53 16.63
CA VAL A 203 14.65 -13.21 16.11
C VAL A 203 13.43 -12.73 16.87
N ILE A 204 13.53 -11.55 17.48
CA ILE A 204 12.43 -10.88 18.14
C ILE A 204 12.28 -9.49 17.51
N LEU A 205 11.05 -9.18 17.13
CA LEU A 205 10.62 -7.86 16.65
C LEU A 205 9.49 -7.40 17.56
N GLU A 206 9.65 -6.23 18.15
CA GLU A 206 8.66 -5.61 18.99
C GLU A 206 9.04 -4.14 19.09
N LYS A 207 8.07 -3.25 18.88
CA LYS A 207 8.25 -1.84 19.20
C LYS A 207 7.15 -1.43 20.15
N ASP A 208 7.56 -0.83 21.26
CA ASP A 208 6.67 -0.40 22.32
C ASP A 208 5.74 0.71 21.82
N TYR A 209 4.43 0.51 21.99
CA TYR A 209 3.42 1.49 21.59
C TYR A 209 3.44 2.75 22.47
N ASP A 210 3.67 2.59 23.78
CA ASP A 210 3.56 3.66 24.75
C ASP A 210 4.86 4.47 24.83
N ASN A 211 6.01 3.80 24.68
CA ASN A 211 7.36 4.34 24.85
C ASN A 211 8.31 3.95 23.70
N PRO A 212 7.97 4.24 22.42
CA PRO A 212 8.86 3.92 21.32
C PRO A 212 10.16 4.72 21.42
N ILE A 213 11.31 4.06 21.22
CA ILE A 213 12.61 4.75 21.19
C ILE A 213 12.75 5.57 19.89
N TYR A 214 12.23 5.07 18.78
CA TYR A 214 12.32 5.69 17.45
C TYR A 214 10.99 5.60 16.71
N TYR A 215 10.76 6.50 15.75
CA TYR A 215 9.60 6.43 14.86
C TYR A 215 9.53 5.06 14.14
N GLY A 216 8.32 4.55 13.94
CA GLY A 216 8.05 3.33 13.18
C GLY A 216 6.72 3.42 12.44
N TRP A 217 6.60 2.70 11.33
CA TRP A 217 5.32 2.47 10.71
C TRP A 217 4.50 1.46 11.52
N ASP A 218 3.20 1.43 11.33
CA ASP A 218 2.28 0.54 12.05
C ASP A 218 2.64 -0.94 11.94
N ASN A 219 3.18 -1.37 10.79
CA ASN A 219 3.65 -2.74 10.57
C ASN A 219 4.89 -3.13 11.41
N GLU A 220 5.51 -2.21 12.16
CA GLU A 220 6.70 -2.45 12.98
C GLU A 220 6.42 -2.65 14.48
N PHE A 221 5.20 -2.37 14.96
CA PHE A 221 4.92 -2.32 16.41
C PHE A 221 4.62 -3.68 17.05
N SER A 222 3.86 -4.51 16.35
CA SER A 222 3.36 -5.74 16.95
C SER A 222 4.45 -6.79 17.14
N PHE A 223 4.19 -7.72 18.05
CA PHE A 223 5.18 -8.71 18.47
C PHE A 223 5.37 -9.78 17.40
N HIS A 224 6.61 -10.15 17.13
CA HIS A 224 6.94 -11.31 16.33
C HIS A 224 8.18 -12.02 16.87
N LYS A 225 8.12 -13.34 16.89
CA LYS A 225 9.20 -14.20 17.34
C LYS A 225 9.40 -15.37 16.39
N ALA A 226 10.63 -15.54 15.91
CA ALA A 226 11.02 -16.67 15.07
C ALA A 226 12.28 -17.35 15.62
N THR A 227 12.36 -18.68 15.48
CA THR A 227 13.58 -19.45 15.79
C THR A 227 14.25 -19.87 14.48
N ILE A 228 15.44 -19.34 14.23
CA ILE A 228 16.19 -19.57 13.01
C ILE A 228 17.31 -20.57 13.27
N ARG A 229 17.35 -21.65 12.48
CA ARG A 229 18.43 -22.64 12.45
C ARG A 229 19.66 -22.09 11.74
N ASP A 230 20.81 -22.70 11.98
CA ASP A 230 22.03 -22.41 11.21
C ASP A 230 21.75 -22.47 9.70
N PHE A 231 22.23 -21.48 8.96
CA PHE A 231 22.13 -21.40 7.51
C PHE A 231 23.43 -20.83 6.94
N LYS A 232 23.54 -20.77 5.61
CA LYS A 232 24.65 -20.07 4.96
C LYS A 232 24.13 -18.93 4.11
N ALA A 233 24.83 -17.81 4.13
CA ALA A 233 24.54 -16.67 3.29
C ALA A 233 25.75 -16.33 2.42
N SER A 234 25.52 -15.78 1.23
CA SER A 234 26.62 -15.28 0.41
C SER A 234 27.37 -14.20 1.17
N LYS A 235 28.69 -14.15 1.07
CA LYS A 235 29.55 -13.23 1.84
C LYS A 235 29.34 -11.78 1.43
N TYR A 236 29.27 -11.58 0.13
CA TYR A 236 29.01 -10.30 -0.51
C TYR A 236 27.57 -10.28 -1.04
N LEU A 237 27.02 -9.08 -1.21
CA LEU A 237 25.87 -8.88 -2.10
C LEU A 237 26.23 -9.35 -3.52
N VAL A 238 25.24 -9.77 -4.29
CA VAL A 238 25.48 -10.17 -5.68
C VAL A 238 25.97 -8.95 -6.47
N SER A 239 27.16 -9.05 -7.03
CA SER A 239 27.79 -7.95 -7.77
C SER A 239 27.30 -7.90 -9.22
N ASN A 240 27.48 -6.76 -9.89
CA ASN A 240 27.25 -6.65 -11.33
C ASN A 240 28.06 -7.68 -12.12
N GLY A 241 29.30 -7.96 -11.69
CA GLY A 241 30.17 -8.95 -12.32
C GLY A 241 29.63 -10.37 -12.18
N GLU A 242 29.13 -10.72 -11.00
CA GLU A 242 28.50 -12.02 -10.76
C GLU A 242 27.18 -12.14 -11.55
N PHE A 243 26.36 -11.09 -11.56
CA PHE A 243 25.11 -11.06 -12.33
C PHE A 243 25.34 -11.07 -13.86
N LEU A 244 26.47 -10.53 -14.32
CA LEU A 244 26.84 -10.55 -15.75
C LEU A 244 27.00 -11.98 -16.28
N GLU A 245 27.33 -12.95 -15.43
CA GLU A 245 27.36 -14.38 -15.81
C GLU A 245 25.96 -14.87 -16.22
N PHE A 246 24.93 -14.56 -15.42
CA PHE A 246 23.53 -14.86 -15.74
C PHE A 246 23.09 -14.22 -17.07
N VAL A 247 23.46 -12.95 -17.29
CA VAL A 247 23.16 -12.25 -18.55
C VAL A 247 23.87 -12.90 -19.74
N LYS A 248 25.16 -13.25 -19.62
CA LYS A 248 25.95 -13.84 -20.71
C LYS A 248 25.51 -15.26 -21.07
N GLU A 249 25.01 -16.01 -20.11
CA GLU A 249 24.49 -17.37 -20.32
C GLU A 249 23.02 -17.41 -20.75
N GLY A 250 22.42 -16.25 -21.07
CA GLY A 250 21.07 -16.17 -21.61
C GLY A 250 19.99 -16.37 -20.56
N GLY A 251 20.23 -16.00 -19.29
CA GLY A 251 19.27 -16.14 -18.20
C GLY A 251 17.90 -15.53 -18.49
N TYR A 252 17.86 -14.34 -19.11
CA TYR A 252 16.62 -13.67 -19.55
C TYR A 252 15.90 -14.36 -20.72
N SER A 253 16.48 -15.40 -21.31
CA SER A 253 15.88 -16.17 -22.41
C SER A 253 15.40 -17.55 -21.97
N LYS A 254 15.42 -17.82 -20.66
CA LYS A 254 15.04 -19.10 -20.04
C LYS A 254 13.87 -18.89 -19.08
N PRO A 255 12.62 -18.98 -19.56
CA PRO A 255 11.42 -18.78 -18.74
C PRO A 255 11.39 -19.66 -17.48
N GLU A 256 11.98 -20.85 -17.52
CA GLU A 256 12.08 -21.78 -16.39
C GLU A 256 12.76 -21.17 -15.14
N TYR A 257 13.56 -20.11 -15.31
CA TYR A 257 14.14 -19.39 -14.19
C TYR A 257 13.15 -18.44 -13.51
N PHE A 258 12.12 -17.96 -14.20
CA PHE A 258 11.17 -16.99 -13.66
C PHE A 258 10.00 -17.68 -12.95
N THR A 259 9.36 -16.98 -12.03
CA THR A 259 8.03 -17.34 -11.54
C THR A 259 6.99 -16.94 -12.59
N LYS A 260 5.73 -17.39 -12.47
CA LYS A 260 4.68 -17.03 -13.44
C LYS A 260 4.54 -15.50 -13.60
N ASP A 261 4.45 -14.76 -12.49
CA ASP A 261 4.38 -13.30 -12.53
C ASP A 261 5.68 -12.69 -13.10
N GLY A 262 6.83 -13.34 -12.87
CA GLY A 262 8.10 -12.95 -13.47
C GLY A 262 8.15 -13.17 -14.99
N GLU A 263 7.53 -14.23 -15.51
CA GLU A 263 7.37 -14.47 -16.94
C GLU A 263 6.48 -13.39 -17.57
N GLU A 264 5.37 -13.03 -16.93
CA GLU A 264 4.48 -11.94 -17.35
C GLU A 264 5.24 -10.60 -17.37
N TRP A 265 6.02 -10.30 -16.33
CA TRP A 265 6.88 -9.11 -16.29
C TRP A 265 7.93 -9.12 -17.40
N LEU A 266 8.59 -10.26 -17.65
CA LEU A 266 9.60 -10.39 -18.71
C LEU A 266 8.97 -10.23 -20.09
N GLU A 267 7.77 -10.76 -20.30
CA GLU A 267 7.00 -10.57 -21.52
C GLU A 267 6.60 -9.10 -21.70
N PHE A 268 6.20 -8.41 -20.65
CA PHE A 268 5.80 -7.01 -20.70
C PHE A 268 7.00 -6.07 -20.92
N SER A 269 8.07 -6.25 -20.15
CA SER A 269 9.26 -5.39 -20.15
C SER A 269 10.21 -5.68 -21.31
N LYS A 270 10.18 -6.91 -21.86
CA LYS A 270 11.13 -7.43 -22.85
C LYS A 270 12.59 -7.28 -22.39
N ALA A 271 12.84 -7.32 -21.08
CA ALA A 271 14.16 -7.14 -20.49
C ALA A 271 15.17 -8.20 -20.99
N LYS A 272 16.44 -7.79 -21.14
CA LYS A 272 17.56 -8.66 -21.58
C LYS A 272 18.80 -8.55 -20.68
N HIS A 273 18.75 -7.62 -19.76
CA HIS A 273 19.75 -7.26 -18.77
C HIS A 273 19.07 -6.30 -17.78
N PRO A 274 19.68 -6.03 -16.61
CA PRO A 274 19.12 -5.09 -15.63
C PRO A 274 18.75 -3.74 -16.25
N THR A 275 17.66 -3.13 -15.76
CA THR A 275 17.08 -1.88 -16.27
C THR A 275 18.09 -0.74 -16.35
N PHE A 276 18.96 -0.62 -15.34
CA PHE A 276 19.96 0.45 -15.29
C PHE A 276 21.27 0.11 -16.00
N TRP A 277 21.36 -1.03 -16.70
CA TRP A 277 22.49 -1.31 -17.57
C TRP A 277 22.24 -0.73 -18.96
N VAL A 278 23.23 -0.03 -19.50
CA VAL A 278 23.17 0.54 -20.85
C VAL A 278 24.16 -0.20 -21.74
N LYS A 279 23.66 -0.87 -22.78
CA LYS A 279 24.49 -1.59 -23.75
C LYS A 279 24.86 -0.69 -24.94
N LYS A 280 26.16 -0.42 -25.13
CA LYS A 280 26.69 0.34 -26.29
C LYS A 280 27.86 -0.40 -26.89
N GLU A 281 27.84 -0.61 -28.21
CA GLU A 281 28.95 -1.24 -28.96
C GLU A 281 29.44 -2.57 -28.35
N GLY A 282 28.50 -3.37 -27.83
CA GLY A 282 28.80 -4.67 -27.20
C GLY A 282 29.33 -4.60 -25.76
N ARG A 283 29.50 -3.40 -25.19
CA ARG A 283 29.90 -3.19 -23.78
C ARG A 283 28.72 -2.74 -22.94
N TYR A 284 28.75 -3.08 -21.65
CA TYR A 284 27.78 -2.62 -20.67
C TYR A 284 28.33 -1.43 -19.88
N TYR A 285 27.44 -0.52 -19.55
CA TYR A 285 27.65 0.65 -18.73
C TYR A 285 26.58 0.69 -17.63
N LEU A 286 26.84 1.35 -16.52
CA LEU A 286 25.85 1.58 -15.47
C LEU A 286 25.26 2.98 -15.61
N ARG A 287 23.94 3.07 -15.67
CA ARG A 287 23.17 4.30 -15.45
C ARG A 287 23.10 4.54 -13.93
N GLU A 288 23.86 5.51 -13.44
CA GLU A 288 23.67 6.09 -12.09
C GLU A 288 22.59 7.18 -12.16
N ILE A 289 22.37 8.02 -11.14
CA ILE A 289 21.21 8.95 -11.10
C ILE A 289 21.30 10.07 -12.16
N ASN A 290 22.44 10.73 -12.35
CA ASN A 290 22.60 11.77 -13.39
C ASN A 290 23.80 11.56 -14.33
N ARG A 291 24.43 10.38 -14.30
CA ARG A 291 25.57 10.05 -15.18
C ARG A 291 25.57 8.59 -15.63
N ILE A 292 26.44 8.28 -16.60
CA ILE A 292 26.74 6.92 -17.06
C ILE A 292 28.22 6.66 -16.86
N VAL A 293 28.53 5.53 -16.23
CA VAL A 293 29.90 5.07 -16.00
C VAL A 293 30.12 3.70 -16.65
N PRO A 294 31.37 3.29 -16.98
CA PRO A 294 31.66 1.89 -17.33
C PRO A 294 31.08 0.97 -16.25
N LEU A 295 30.50 -0.18 -16.62
CA LEU A 295 29.83 -1.06 -15.67
C LEU A 295 30.79 -1.48 -14.53
N PRO A 296 30.61 -1.00 -13.29
CA PRO A 296 31.44 -1.40 -12.16
C PRO A 296 31.18 -2.85 -11.80
N LEU A 297 32.08 -3.78 -12.13
CA LEU A 297 31.80 -5.20 -11.90
C LEU A 297 31.74 -5.53 -10.40
N ASN A 298 32.42 -4.77 -9.55
CA ASN A 298 32.45 -4.95 -8.10
C ASN A 298 31.34 -4.21 -7.34
N TYR A 299 30.45 -3.46 -7.99
CA TYR A 299 29.30 -2.85 -7.30
C TYR A 299 28.15 -3.87 -7.19
N PRO A 300 27.24 -3.74 -6.20
CA PRO A 300 26.06 -4.59 -6.16
C PRO A 300 25.20 -4.37 -7.41
N VAL A 301 24.56 -5.44 -7.88
CA VAL A 301 23.56 -5.35 -8.95
C VAL A 301 22.29 -4.71 -8.40
N ASP A 302 21.62 -3.90 -9.23
CA ASP A 302 20.36 -3.22 -8.92
C ASP A 302 19.27 -3.74 -9.87
N ILE A 303 18.28 -4.43 -9.30
CA ILE A 303 17.28 -5.24 -10.01
C ILE A 303 15.99 -5.35 -9.20
N ASN A 304 14.93 -5.88 -9.81
CA ASN A 304 13.69 -6.23 -9.11
C ASN A 304 13.72 -7.66 -8.53
N VAL A 305 12.62 -8.06 -7.87
CA VAL A 305 12.51 -9.37 -7.21
C VAL A 305 12.51 -10.51 -8.22
N TYR A 306 11.82 -10.36 -9.36
CA TYR A 306 11.72 -11.42 -10.37
C TYR A 306 13.08 -11.77 -10.97
N GLU A 307 13.91 -10.76 -11.24
CA GLU A 307 15.30 -10.94 -11.69
C GLU A 307 16.15 -11.63 -10.62
N ALA A 308 15.96 -11.26 -9.34
CA ALA A 308 16.72 -11.82 -8.22
C ALA A 308 16.37 -13.30 -7.96
N GLU A 309 15.07 -13.66 -8.01
CA GLU A 309 14.59 -15.05 -7.94
C GLU A 309 15.13 -15.88 -9.11
N ALA A 310 15.08 -15.34 -10.33
CA ALA A 310 15.59 -16.01 -11.53
C ALA A 310 17.11 -16.26 -11.45
N PHE A 311 17.87 -15.29 -10.94
CA PHE A 311 19.28 -15.48 -10.66
C PHE A 311 19.53 -16.58 -9.62
N CYS A 312 18.74 -16.64 -8.54
CA CYS A 312 18.88 -17.69 -7.53
C CYS A 312 18.66 -19.09 -8.12
N LYS A 313 17.67 -19.26 -9.02
CA LYS A 313 17.47 -20.54 -9.73
C LYS A 313 18.66 -20.89 -10.62
N PHE A 314 19.15 -19.94 -11.42
CA PHE A 314 20.37 -20.12 -12.22
C PHE A 314 21.59 -20.50 -11.35
N LYS A 315 21.78 -19.81 -10.23
CA LYS A 315 22.90 -20.05 -9.32
C LYS A 315 22.78 -21.43 -8.66
N SER A 316 21.56 -21.86 -8.33
CA SER A 316 21.30 -23.20 -7.80
C SER A 316 21.76 -24.29 -8.75
N GLU A 317 21.47 -24.15 -10.05
CA GLU A 317 21.94 -25.09 -11.08
C GLU A 317 23.47 -25.13 -11.17
N LYS A 318 24.12 -23.97 -11.08
CA LYS A 318 25.59 -23.87 -11.11
C LYS A 318 26.26 -24.50 -9.89
N LEU A 319 25.65 -24.33 -8.72
CA LEU A 319 26.20 -24.81 -7.45
C LEU A 319 25.87 -26.29 -7.18
N GLY A 320 24.82 -26.83 -7.82
CA GLY A 320 24.35 -28.21 -7.59
C GLY A 320 23.55 -28.38 -6.30
N PHE A 321 23.13 -27.28 -5.67
CA PHE A 321 22.25 -27.24 -4.51
C PHE A 321 21.44 -25.94 -4.53
N GLU A 322 20.30 -25.94 -3.83
CA GLU A 322 19.40 -24.80 -3.81
C GLU A 322 19.99 -23.60 -3.06
N VAL A 323 19.89 -22.44 -3.69
CA VAL A 323 20.00 -21.12 -3.07
C VAL A 323 18.79 -20.28 -3.42
N ARG A 324 18.37 -19.42 -2.50
CA ARG A 324 17.21 -18.53 -2.65
C ARG A 324 17.47 -17.17 -2.03
N LEU A 325 16.56 -16.23 -2.22
CA LEU A 325 16.52 -15.00 -1.45
C LEU A 325 16.35 -15.31 0.06
N PRO A 326 16.94 -14.51 0.96
CA PRO A 326 16.68 -14.62 2.39
C PRO A 326 15.21 -14.29 2.69
N SER A 327 14.67 -14.92 3.72
CA SER A 327 13.45 -14.47 4.38
C SER A 327 13.71 -13.23 5.24
N GLU A 328 12.64 -12.55 5.65
CA GLU A 328 12.73 -11.44 6.59
C GLU A 328 13.46 -11.84 7.88
N ASP A 329 13.14 -13.00 8.44
CA ASP A 329 13.75 -13.48 9.69
C ASP A 329 15.22 -13.88 9.53
N GLU A 330 15.59 -14.49 8.41
CA GLU A 330 17.00 -14.79 8.12
C GLU A 330 17.83 -13.52 7.94
N PHE A 331 17.25 -12.47 7.34
CA PHE A 331 17.89 -11.17 7.28
C PHE A 331 18.12 -10.62 8.70
N TYR A 332 17.10 -10.61 9.56
CA TYR A 332 17.24 -10.13 10.94
C TYR A 332 18.29 -10.93 11.72
N ARG A 333 18.27 -12.26 11.55
CA ARG A 333 19.25 -13.15 12.19
C ARG A 333 20.67 -12.81 11.75
N LEU A 334 20.89 -12.60 10.45
CA LEU A 334 22.18 -12.17 9.91
C LEU A 334 22.57 -10.78 10.45
N ASN A 335 21.64 -9.83 10.46
CA ASN A 335 21.84 -8.47 10.98
C ASN A 335 22.35 -8.50 12.43
N ASP A 336 21.69 -9.29 13.28
CA ASP A 336 22.07 -9.47 14.69
C ASP A 336 23.38 -10.20 14.87
N TYR A 337 23.60 -11.27 14.09
CA TYR A 337 24.80 -12.09 14.15
C TYR A 337 26.07 -11.26 13.90
N VAL A 338 26.02 -10.34 12.94
CA VAL A 338 27.17 -9.45 12.62
C VAL A 338 27.13 -8.10 13.33
N LYS A 339 26.07 -7.84 14.12
CA LYS A 339 25.80 -6.54 14.75
C LYS A 339 25.81 -5.40 13.73
N ALA A 340 25.11 -5.57 12.61
CA ALA A 340 25.22 -4.71 11.43
C ALA A 340 24.95 -3.24 11.73
N GLN A 341 23.98 -2.94 12.60
CA GLN A 341 23.60 -1.57 12.96
C GLN A 341 24.72 -0.75 13.65
N SER A 342 25.70 -1.40 14.26
CA SER A 342 26.86 -0.72 14.88
C SER A 342 28.06 -0.59 13.94
N GLN A 343 27.95 -1.05 12.69
CA GLN A 343 29.04 -1.04 11.71
C GLN A 343 28.92 0.15 10.75
N GLU A 344 30.03 0.49 10.11
CA GLU A 344 30.04 1.47 9.03
C GLU A 344 29.43 0.87 7.75
N ALA A 345 28.67 1.68 7.02
CA ALA A 345 28.01 1.29 5.77
C ALA A 345 27.91 2.49 4.82
N ASN A 346 27.70 2.23 3.52
CA ASN A 346 27.29 3.25 2.56
C ASN A 346 25.78 3.52 2.68
N ILE A 347 25.37 4.46 3.52
CA ILE A 347 23.96 4.77 3.83
C ILE A 347 23.86 6.20 4.36
N GLY A 348 22.71 6.84 4.21
CA GLY A 348 22.51 8.23 4.61
C GLY A 348 23.24 9.22 3.72
N LEU A 349 23.26 8.98 2.41
CA LEU A 349 23.84 9.88 1.40
C LEU A 349 25.33 10.18 1.59
N LYS A 350 26.08 9.23 2.15
CA LYS A 350 27.55 9.28 2.17
C LYS A 350 28.11 9.40 0.75
N TYR A 351 27.54 8.59 -0.14
CA TYR A 351 27.70 8.70 -1.58
C TYR A 351 26.31 8.69 -2.23
N PHE A 352 26.20 9.29 -3.42
CA PHE A 352 24.98 9.34 -4.23
C PHE A 352 24.94 8.22 -5.28
N ASN A 353 25.63 7.13 -4.98
CA ASN A 353 25.68 5.88 -5.73
C ASN A 353 26.16 4.74 -4.82
N GLN A 354 26.14 3.52 -5.37
CA GLN A 354 26.67 2.33 -4.73
C GLN A 354 28.21 2.38 -4.62
N THR A 355 28.75 1.47 -3.82
CA THR A 355 30.19 1.26 -3.59
C THR A 355 30.56 -0.21 -3.80
N PRO A 356 31.85 -0.58 -3.89
CA PRO A 356 32.27 -1.97 -4.00
C PRO A 356 31.69 -2.87 -2.91
N VAL A 357 31.20 -4.06 -3.29
CA VAL A 357 30.58 -5.02 -2.36
C VAL A 357 31.54 -5.54 -1.28
N ASP A 358 32.84 -5.33 -1.43
CA ASP A 358 33.90 -5.71 -0.51
C ASP A 358 34.48 -4.54 0.30
N LYS A 359 33.81 -3.37 0.29
CA LYS A 359 34.26 -2.17 1.00
C LYS A 359 33.91 -2.16 2.49
N TYR A 360 32.65 -2.43 2.85
CA TYR A 360 32.16 -2.32 4.23
C TYR A 360 32.00 -3.69 4.90
N LYS A 361 33.03 -4.10 5.64
CA LYS A 361 33.06 -5.38 6.36
C LYS A 361 32.23 -5.34 7.65
N MET A 362 31.42 -6.37 7.87
CA MET A 362 30.57 -6.58 9.04
C MET A 362 30.71 -8.03 9.52
N GLY A 363 31.61 -8.28 10.48
CA GLY A 363 32.01 -9.64 10.84
C GLY A 363 32.68 -10.34 9.64
N ASP A 364 32.20 -11.52 9.26
CA ASP A 364 32.69 -12.24 8.08
C ASP A 364 31.97 -11.85 6.77
N PHE A 365 30.95 -11.00 6.86
CA PHE A 365 30.11 -10.54 5.76
C PHE A 365 30.43 -9.10 5.38
N TYR A 366 29.80 -8.62 4.31
CA TYR A 366 29.88 -7.24 3.84
C TYR A 366 28.51 -6.73 3.46
N ASP A 367 28.26 -5.44 3.62
CA ASP A 367 27.00 -4.76 3.23
C ASP A 367 25.75 -5.53 3.71
N VAL A 368 25.70 -5.90 4.99
CA VAL A 368 24.48 -6.46 5.59
C VAL A 368 23.42 -5.36 5.78
N VAL A 369 23.84 -4.10 5.93
CA VAL A 369 23.02 -2.89 5.84
C VAL A 369 23.68 -1.89 4.90
N GLY A 370 22.89 -1.00 4.30
CA GLY A 370 23.35 0.00 3.34
C GLY A 370 23.78 -0.57 1.99
N ASN A 371 24.37 0.32 1.19
CA ASN A 371 24.75 0.16 -0.21
C ASN A 371 23.53 0.01 -1.14
N VAL A 372 22.71 -1.03 -0.95
CA VAL A 372 21.41 -1.23 -1.61
C VAL A 372 20.45 -1.91 -0.63
N TRP A 373 19.15 -1.68 -0.82
CA TRP A 373 18.13 -2.53 -0.19
C TRP A 373 18.34 -3.99 -0.60
N GLN A 374 18.04 -4.94 0.29
CA GLN A 374 18.10 -6.37 -0.01
C GLN A 374 16.68 -6.94 -0.12
N TRP A 375 16.35 -7.48 -1.29
CA TRP A 375 15.08 -8.18 -1.52
C TRP A 375 14.94 -9.41 -0.63
N SER A 376 13.75 -9.58 -0.06
CA SER A 376 13.34 -10.75 0.69
C SER A 376 12.37 -11.61 -0.12
N ILE A 377 12.42 -12.92 0.09
CA ILE A 377 11.38 -13.83 -0.42
C ILE A 377 10.05 -13.69 0.34
N THR A 378 10.09 -13.07 1.53
CA THR A 378 8.92 -12.88 2.37
C THR A 378 8.07 -11.72 1.80
N PRO A 379 6.79 -11.96 1.46
CA PRO A 379 5.88 -10.86 1.14
C PRO A 379 5.66 -9.99 2.38
N THR A 380 5.13 -8.78 2.24
CA THR A 380 4.71 -8.02 3.43
C THR A 380 3.46 -8.63 4.06
N TYR A 381 3.41 -8.65 5.39
CA TYR A 381 2.36 -9.29 6.18
C TYR A 381 2.26 -8.62 7.56
N PRO A 382 1.08 -8.64 8.21
CA PRO A 382 0.90 -8.12 9.56
C PRO A 382 1.64 -9.00 10.58
N LEU A 383 2.34 -8.40 11.56
CA LEU A 383 2.85 -9.16 12.70
C LEU A 383 1.70 -9.50 13.67
N ASP A 384 1.93 -10.45 14.58
CA ASP A 384 0.90 -10.95 15.49
C ASP A 384 0.34 -9.82 16.36
N GLY A 385 -0.96 -9.55 16.25
CA GLY A 385 -1.60 -8.43 16.95
C GLY A 385 -1.40 -7.07 16.29
N PHE A 386 -1.17 -7.05 14.97
CA PHE A 386 -1.13 -5.83 14.14
C PHE A 386 -2.30 -4.90 14.44
N LYS A 387 -2.00 -3.62 14.60
CA LYS A 387 -2.99 -2.54 14.69
C LYS A 387 -2.63 -1.49 13.65
N THR A 388 -3.61 -1.11 12.86
CA THR A 388 -3.48 0.00 11.92
C THR A 388 -3.38 1.33 12.66
N HIS A 389 -2.50 2.23 12.24
CA HIS A 389 -2.44 3.57 12.82
C HIS A 389 -3.67 4.39 12.38
N PRO A 390 -4.45 5.04 13.28
CA PRO A 390 -5.74 5.65 12.95
C PRO A 390 -5.73 6.70 11.83
N VAL A 391 -4.61 7.41 11.67
CA VAL A 391 -4.45 8.43 10.62
C VAL A 391 -3.71 7.93 9.36
N TYR A 392 -3.29 6.66 9.31
CA TYR A 392 -2.46 6.05 8.24
C TYR A 392 -3.02 4.68 7.82
N ASP A 393 -4.34 4.56 7.80
CA ASP A 393 -5.07 3.31 7.54
C ASP A 393 -5.16 2.91 6.07
N ASP A 394 -4.69 3.78 5.18
CA ASP A 394 -4.78 3.68 3.73
C ASP A 394 -3.48 3.23 3.04
N PHE A 395 -2.39 2.96 3.79
CA PHE A 395 -1.06 2.70 3.21
C PHE A 395 -0.53 1.29 3.45
N THR A 396 -0.47 0.83 4.71
CA THR A 396 0.18 -0.44 5.04
C THR A 396 -0.69 -1.64 4.70
N THR A 397 -1.94 -1.63 5.14
CA THR A 397 -2.90 -2.73 5.01
C THR A 397 -3.16 -3.18 3.56
N PRO A 398 -3.28 -2.29 2.55
CA PRO A 398 -3.41 -2.72 1.15
C PRO A 398 -2.20 -3.51 0.63
N THR A 399 -1.02 -3.35 1.22
CA THR A 399 0.19 -4.05 0.76
C THR A 399 0.23 -5.52 1.16
N PHE A 400 -0.60 -5.96 2.12
CA PHE A 400 -0.69 -7.36 2.56
C PHE A 400 -1.42 -8.26 1.55
N ASP A 401 -0.90 -8.31 0.32
CA ASP A 401 -1.55 -8.88 -0.87
C ASP A 401 -0.73 -9.97 -1.59
N ASP A 402 0.41 -10.37 -1.02
CA ASP A 402 1.44 -11.26 -1.59
C ASP A 402 2.17 -10.72 -2.84
N ARG A 403 1.79 -9.55 -3.35
CA ARG A 403 2.39 -8.91 -4.54
C ARG A 403 3.47 -7.90 -4.15
N HIS A 404 3.49 -7.48 -2.90
CA HIS A 404 4.56 -6.67 -2.32
C HIS A 404 5.58 -7.55 -1.60
N ALA A 405 6.85 -7.44 -2.00
CA ALA A 405 7.96 -8.11 -1.33
C ALA A 405 8.62 -7.17 -0.33
N LEU A 406 8.98 -7.68 0.84
CA LEU A 406 9.75 -6.91 1.80
C LEU A 406 11.17 -6.68 1.27
N MET A 407 11.71 -5.52 1.59
CA MET A 407 13.11 -5.17 1.36
C MET A 407 13.74 -4.68 2.67
N LYS A 408 14.99 -5.06 2.93
CA LYS A 408 15.63 -4.85 4.23
C LYS A 408 16.99 -4.15 4.11
N GLY A 409 17.37 -3.39 5.15
CA GLY A 409 18.73 -2.90 5.37
C GLY A 409 19.07 -1.48 4.88
N GLY A 410 18.18 -0.81 4.14
CA GLY A 410 18.42 0.52 3.59
C GLY A 410 19.40 0.52 2.41
N SER A 411 19.26 1.50 1.51
CA SER A 411 20.20 1.76 0.42
C SER A 411 21.17 2.89 0.75
N PHE A 412 22.02 3.28 -0.21
CA PHE A 412 22.95 4.41 -0.05
C PHE A 412 22.25 5.74 0.23
N ILE A 413 20.99 5.90 -0.20
CA ILE A 413 20.22 7.15 -0.06
C ILE A 413 19.31 7.16 1.17
N SER A 414 18.97 6.01 1.74
CA SER A 414 18.00 5.90 2.83
C SER A 414 18.38 6.70 4.08
N LEU A 415 17.36 7.30 4.71
CA LEU A 415 17.46 8.18 5.89
C LEU A 415 16.36 7.84 6.90
N GLY A 416 16.51 8.27 8.16
CA GLY A 416 15.44 8.20 9.14
C GLY A 416 15.08 6.78 9.58
N ASN A 417 13.79 6.44 9.54
CA ASN A 417 13.30 5.12 9.87
C ASN A 417 13.88 4.04 8.93
N GLU A 418 14.09 4.35 7.65
CA GLU A 418 14.59 3.40 6.63
C GLU A 418 15.94 2.76 6.99
N VAL A 419 16.75 3.42 7.83
CA VAL A 419 18.07 2.92 8.23
C VAL A 419 18.02 1.98 9.45
N LEU A 420 16.88 1.89 10.13
CA LEU A 420 16.73 1.10 11.34
C LEU A 420 16.76 -0.39 11.06
N ARG A 421 17.12 -1.18 12.09
CA ARG A 421 16.94 -2.63 12.05
C ARG A 421 15.48 -2.97 11.82
N SER A 422 14.55 -2.35 12.56
CA SER A 422 13.12 -2.69 12.58
C SER A 422 12.37 -2.35 11.30
N ALA A 423 12.94 -1.53 10.41
CA ALA A 423 12.27 -1.03 9.22
C ALA A 423 11.68 -2.14 8.35
N ARG A 424 10.37 -2.07 8.07
CA ARG A 424 9.63 -3.01 7.21
C ARG A 424 9.03 -2.27 6.02
N TYR A 425 9.82 -2.16 4.96
CA TYR A 425 9.38 -1.57 3.70
C TYR A 425 9.07 -2.66 2.68
N ALA A 426 8.05 -2.42 1.86
CA ALA A 426 7.64 -3.35 0.82
C ALA A 426 7.30 -2.59 -0.46
N PHE A 427 7.62 -3.19 -1.61
CA PHE A 427 7.27 -2.67 -2.92
C PHE A 427 6.77 -3.80 -3.81
N ARG A 428 5.99 -3.47 -4.84
CA ARG A 428 5.60 -4.44 -5.86
C ARG A 428 6.86 -5.07 -6.46
N LYS A 429 6.83 -6.39 -6.66
CA LYS A 429 7.97 -7.21 -7.10
C LYS A 429 8.63 -6.76 -8.41
N HIS A 430 7.95 -5.98 -9.25
CA HIS A 430 8.48 -5.48 -10.52
C HIS A 430 9.13 -4.09 -10.45
N PHE A 431 8.92 -3.31 -9.38
CA PHE A 431 9.51 -1.98 -9.25
C PHE A 431 10.98 -2.05 -8.84
N PHE A 432 11.74 -1.03 -9.22
CA PHE A 432 13.13 -0.84 -8.84
C PHE A 432 13.20 0.13 -7.67
N GLN A 433 14.04 -0.13 -6.67
CA GLN A 433 14.09 0.69 -5.46
C GLN A 433 15.50 0.76 -4.85
N HIS A 434 16.51 1.06 -5.68
CA HIS A 434 17.94 0.94 -5.35
C HIS A 434 18.24 -0.37 -4.59
N ALA A 435 17.74 -1.46 -5.16
CA ALA A 435 17.62 -2.74 -4.47
C ALA A 435 18.41 -3.81 -5.22
N GLY A 436 19.23 -4.52 -4.47
CA GLY A 436 19.90 -5.73 -4.91
C GLY A 436 19.47 -6.89 -4.04
N PHE A 437 20.36 -7.87 -3.88
CA PHE A 437 20.05 -9.03 -3.05
C PHE A 437 21.30 -9.78 -2.60
N ARG A 438 21.05 -10.64 -1.62
CA ARG A 438 21.92 -11.71 -1.15
C ARG A 438 21.22 -13.03 -1.42
N TYR A 439 21.97 -14.10 -1.63
CA TYR A 439 21.37 -15.44 -1.65
C TYR A 439 21.81 -16.26 -0.43
N VAL A 440 20.93 -17.16 0.00
CA VAL A 440 21.14 -18.05 1.14
C VAL A 440 20.95 -19.51 0.73
N GLN A 441 21.70 -20.39 1.38
CA GLN A 441 21.42 -21.82 1.44
C GLN A 441 20.83 -22.10 2.81
N SER A 442 19.55 -22.45 2.87
CA SER A 442 18.82 -22.56 4.13
C SER A 442 17.68 -23.57 4.05
N SER A 443 17.47 -24.29 5.16
CA SER A 443 16.32 -25.16 5.41
C SER A 443 15.34 -24.55 6.42
N ASN A 444 15.51 -23.28 6.76
CA ASN A 444 14.54 -22.56 7.57
C ASN A 444 13.24 -22.39 6.78
N ASP A 445 12.13 -22.58 7.50
CA ASP A 445 10.81 -22.26 6.99
C ASP A 445 10.73 -20.75 6.77
N TYR A 446 10.00 -20.35 5.74
CA TYR A 446 9.81 -18.96 5.40
C TYR A 446 8.37 -18.76 4.94
N ARG A 447 7.75 -17.67 5.40
CA ARG A 447 6.41 -17.26 4.96
C ARG A 447 6.47 -16.98 3.46
N THR A 448 5.89 -17.86 2.65
CA THR A 448 5.87 -17.77 1.17
C THR A 448 4.55 -17.29 0.61
N GLN A 449 3.50 -17.40 1.40
CA GLN A 449 2.12 -17.07 1.10
C GLN A 449 1.46 -16.77 2.45
N LEU A 450 0.41 -15.95 2.49
CA LEU A 450 -0.54 -15.81 3.60
C LEU A 450 -1.23 -17.14 3.96
N ASN A 451 -0.48 -18.21 4.24
CA ASN A 451 -0.96 -19.35 5.00
C ASN A 451 -0.67 -19.07 6.47
N ASP A 452 -1.46 -18.14 6.99
CA ASP A 452 -2.13 -18.28 8.27
C ASP A 452 -3.45 -17.50 8.09
N ASN A 453 -4.45 -18.25 7.62
CA ASN A 453 -5.84 -17.85 7.53
C ASN A 453 -6.33 -17.51 8.93
N VAL A 454 -5.99 -16.33 9.44
CA VAL A 454 -6.64 -15.73 10.59
C VAL A 454 -6.75 -14.25 10.26
N TYR A 455 -7.98 -13.79 10.07
CA TYR A 455 -8.25 -12.36 10.08
C TYR A 455 -7.92 -11.85 11.49
N GLU A 456 -6.81 -11.14 11.64
CA GLU A 456 -6.39 -10.55 12.91
C GLU A 456 -6.97 -9.15 13.11
N THR A 457 -7.40 -8.94 14.35
CA THR A 457 -7.68 -7.71 15.14
C THR A 457 -8.86 -6.80 14.83
N ASP A 458 -9.46 -6.75 13.64
CA ASP A 458 -10.63 -5.87 13.45
C ASP A 458 -11.94 -6.57 13.84
N GLU A 459 -12.48 -6.18 14.99
CA GLU A 459 -13.79 -6.63 15.51
C GLU A 459 -14.90 -6.39 14.47
N GLN A 460 -14.83 -5.31 13.71
CA GLN A 460 -15.85 -4.94 12.75
C GLN A 460 -15.88 -5.87 11.54
N ILE A 461 -14.72 -6.20 10.94
CA ILE A 461 -14.71 -7.17 9.83
C ILE A 461 -15.15 -8.55 10.31
N SER A 462 -14.71 -8.96 11.50
CA SER A 462 -15.13 -10.22 12.11
C SER A 462 -16.66 -10.30 12.27
N GLN A 463 -17.28 -9.22 12.77
CA GLN A 463 -18.73 -9.10 12.88
C GLN A 463 -19.42 -9.14 11.50
N TYR A 464 -18.85 -8.51 10.46
CA TYR A 464 -19.43 -8.54 9.12
C TYR A 464 -19.23 -9.87 8.39
N CYS A 465 -18.12 -10.58 8.63
CA CYS A 465 -17.94 -11.96 8.19
C CYS A 465 -19.03 -12.85 8.80
N GLU A 466 -19.26 -12.75 10.11
CA GLU A 466 -20.36 -13.45 10.77
C GLU A 466 -21.74 -13.00 10.25
N PHE A 467 -21.92 -11.71 10.00
CA PHE A 467 -23.16 -11.17 9.46
C PHE A 467 -23.48 -11.69 8.05
N HIS A 468 -22.46 -11.83 7.20
CA HIS A 468 -22.62 -12.21 5.79
C HIS A 468 -22.55 -13.72 5.55
N TYR A 469 -21.79 -14.45 6.35
CA TYR A 469 -21.51 -15.87 6.12
C TYR A 469 -21.82 -16.77 7.34
N GLY A 470 -22.12 -16.17 8.50
CA GLY A 470 -22.54 -16.91 9.68
C GLY A 470 -23.97 -17.44 9.61
N GLU A 471 -24.39 -18.06 10.71
CA GLU A 471 -25.70 -18.70 10.82
C GLU A 471 -26.85 -17.68 10.95
N GLU A 472 -28.05 -18.10 10.56
CA GLU A 472 -29.27 -17.33 10.76
C GLU A 472 -29.60 -17.23 12.26
N ASN A 473 -29.87 -16.01 12.75
CA ASN A 473 -30.15 -15.76 14.16
C ASN A 473 -31.61 -15.33 14.34
N PHE A 474 -32.27 -15.85 15.37
CA PHE A 474 -33.67 -15.53 15.72
C PHE A 474 -34.69 -15.73 14.58
N GLY A 475 -34.42 -16.66 13.64
CA GLY A 475 -35.26 -16.90 12.47
C GLY A 475 -35.19 -15.79 11.41
N VAL A 476 -34.23 -14.87 11.53
CA VAL A 476 -33.94 -13.84 10.53
C VAL A 476 -32.97 -14.42 9.51
N ARG A 477 -33.38 -14.39 8.24
CA ARG A 477 -32.61 -14.91 7.11
C ARG A 477 -31.31 -14.13 6.92
N ASN A 478 -30.29 -14.78 6.37
CA ASN A 478 -29.02 -14.11 6.04
C ASN A 478 -29.28 -12.90 5.10
N PHE A 479 -28.83 -11.71 5.51
CA PHE A 479 -29.26 -10.45 4.90
C PHE A 479 -28.81 -10.26 3.45
N PRO A 480 -27.52 -10.43 3.08
CA PRO A 480 -27.09 -10.39 1.69
C PRO A 480 -27.89 -11.34 0.78
N LYS A 481 -28.01 -12.61 1.19
CA LYS A 481 -28.73 -13.63 0.42
C LYS A 481 -30.21 -13.31 0.29
N ALA A 482 -30.88 -12.96 1.39
CA ALA A 482 -32.30 -12.62 1.39
C ALA A 482 -32.58 -11.39 0.52
N SER A 483 -31.70 -10.38 0.56
CA SER A 483 -31.84 -9.16 -0.25
C SER A 483 -31.77 -9.47 -1.74
N VAL A 484 -30.79 -10.25 -2.19
CA VAL A 484 -30.68 -10.65 -3.60
C VAL A 484 -31.84 -11.56 -4.02
N GLU A 485 -32.30 -12.46 -3.15
CA GLU A 485 -33.45 -13.32 -3.47
C GLU A 485 -34.75 -12.54 -3.65
N LEU A 486 -34.97 -11.47 -2.87
CA LEU A 486 -36.14 -10.60 -3.02
C LEU A 486 -36.14 -9.84 -4.36
N LEU A 487 -34.97 -9.68 -4.98
CA LEU A 487 -34.82 -9.03 -6.29
C LEU A 487 -35.05 -9.95 -7.48
N LYS A 488 -35.06 -11.29 -7.29
CA LYS A 488 -35.22 -12.26 -8.38
C LYS A 488 -36.40 -11.98 -9.31
N PRO A 489 -37.61 -11.61 -8.83
CA PRO A 489 -38.74 -11.31 -9.71
C PRO A 489 -38.50 -10.12 -10.67
N TYR A 490 -37.55 -9.25 -10.37
CA TYR A 490 -37.26 -8.06 -11.15
C TYR A 490 -36.11 -8.26 -12.14
N PHE A 491 -35.32 -9.33 -12.00
CA PHE A 491 -34.21 -9.62 -12.92
C PHE A 491 -34.70 -9.99 -14.32
N ASP A 492 -35.88 -10.61 -14.44
CA ASP A 492 -36.50 -10.93 -15.74
C ASP A 492 -36.92 -9.67 -16.53
N GLU A 493 -36.96 -8.50 -15.88
CA GLU A 493 -37.34 -7.23 -16.50
C GLU A 493 -36.15 -6.39 -17.00
N ILE A 494 -34.92 -6.83 -16.76
CA ILE A 494 -33.69 -6.10 -17.10
C ILE A 494 -32.69 -6.99 -17.86
N ASP A 495 -31.70 -6.37 -18.50
CA ASP A 495 -30.54 -7.12 -18.99
C ASP A 495 -29.73 -7.65 -17.80
N SER A 496 -29.07 -8.79 -17.96
CA SER A 496 -28.37 -9.47 -16.87
C SER A 496 -26.86 -9.55 -17.12
N LYS A 497 -26.30 -8.53 -17.80
CA LYS A 497 -24.87 -8.52 -18.15
C LYS A 497 -24.03 -8.02 -16.99
N LYS A 498 -24.30 -6.81 -16.52
CA LYS A 498 -23.39 -6.11 -15.59
C LYS A 498 -24.12 -5.59 -14.36
N ALA A 499 -23.69 -6.02 -13.18
CA ALA A 499 -24.15 -5.48 -11.90
C ALA A 499 -23.02 -4.82 -11.10
N LEU A 500 -23.38 -3.82 -10.31
CA LEU A 500 -22.51 -3.16 -9.35
C LEU A 500 -23.10 -3.36 -7.94
N ASP A 501 -22.31 -3.95 -7.05
CA ASP A 501 -22.57 -3.99 -5.61
C ASP A 501 -21.74 -2.87 -4.96
N LEU A 502 -22.38 -1.74 -4.64
CA LEU A 502 -21.72 -0.55 -4.12
C LEU A 502 -21.97 -0.43 -2.61
N GLY A 503 -20.89 -0.38 -1.83
CA GLY A 503 -20.92 -0.70 -0.40
C GLY A 503 -20.95 -2.21 -0.16
N CYS A 504 -20.15 -2.98 -0.90
CA CYS A 504 -20.23 -4.44 -0.91
C CYS A 504 -19.75 -5.11 0.38
N SER A 505 -19.09 -4.38 1.28
CA SER A 505 -18.49 -4.89 2.51
C SER A 505 -17.66 -6.16 2.24
N VAL A 506 -17.94 -7.26 2.94
CA VAL A 506 -17.22 -8.55 2.79
C VAL A 506 -17.70 -9.40 1.58
N GLY A 507 -18.47 -8.81 0.68
CA GLY A 507 -18.67 -9.30 -0.69
C GLY A 507 -19.75 -10.37 -0.91
N ARG A 508 -20.50 -10.78 0.12
CA ARG A 508 -21.52 -11.83 -0.03
C ARG A 508 -22.59 -11.48 -1.07
N SER A 509 -23.10 -10.25 -1.06
CA SER A 509 -24.08 -9.79 -2.06
C SER A 509 -23.51 -9.84 -3.47
N THR A 510 -22.24 -9.44 -3.66
CA THR A 510 -21.51 -9.53 -4.93
C THR A 510 -21.53 -10.95 -5.49
N PHE A 511 -21.22 -11.97 -4.66
CA PHE A 511 -21.25 -13.36 -5.08
C PHE A 511 -22.68 -13.86 -5.36
N GLU A 512 -23.67 -13.51 -4.54
CA GLU A 512 -25.06 -13.91 -4.76
C GLU A 512 -25.63 -13.29 -6.05
N LEU A 513 -25.30 -12.03 -6.36
CA LEU A 513 -25.65 -11.37 -7.61
C LEU A 513 -25.02 -12.07 -8.82
N ALA A 514 -23.79 -12.57 -8.70
CA ALA A 514 -23.09 -13.27 -9.78
C ALA A 514 -23.71 -14.63 -10.16
N LYS A 515 -24.70 -15.12 -9.40
CA LYS A 515 -25.57 -16.22 -9.86
C LYS A 515 -26.50 -15.79 -11.00
N HIS A 516 -26.79 -14.50 -11.11
CA HIS A 516 -27.78 -13.93 -12.01
C HIS A 516 -27.17 -13.06 -13.12
N PHE A 517 -26.01 -12.44 -12.87
CA PHE A 517 -25.33 -11.57 -13.82
C PHE A 517 -24.07 -12.21 -14.40
N ASP A 518 -23.65 -11.77 -15.59
CA ASP A 518 -22.42 -12.25 -16.24
C ASP A 518 -21.16 -11.65 -15.59
N GLU A 519 -21.22 -10.39 -15.18
CA GLU A 519 -20.16 -9.65 -14.50
C GLU A 519 -20.74 -8.87 -13.31
N VAL A 520 -20.12 -9.03 -12.13
CA VAL A 520 -20.48 -8.26 -10.93
C VAL A 520 -19.23 -7.63 -10.32
N LEU A 521 -19.24 -6.31 -10.23
CA LEU A 521 -18.20 -5.56 -9.55
C LEU A 521 -18.66 -5.21 -8.13
N GLY A 522 -17.91 -5.61 -7.11
CA GLY A 522 -18.08 -5.13 -5.74
C GLY A 522 -17.16 -3.95 -5.46
N ILE A 523 -17.73 -2.82 -5.00
CA ILE A 523 -16.98 -1.64 -4.56
C ILE A 523 -17.31 -1.33 -3.11
N ASP A 524 -16.29 -1.04 -2.30
CA ASP A 524 -16.44 -0.49 -0.96
C ASP A 524 -15.39 0.60 -0.69
N PHE A 525 -15.64 1.45 0.29
CA PHE A 525 -14.68 2.46 0.71
C PHE A 525 -13.51 1.83 1.47
N SER A 526 -13.77 0.76 2.24
CA SER A 526 -12.78 0.08 3.07
C SER A 526 -12.10 -1.08 2.33
N ALA A 527 -10.79 -0.96 2.11
CA ALA A 527 -9.97 -2.04 1.59
C ALA A 527 -10.03 -3.30 2.50
N ASN A 528 -10.16 -3.12 3.82
CA ASN A 528 -10.20 -4.22 4.79
C ASN A 528 -11.43 -5.11 4.61
N PHE A 529 -12.61 -4.52 4.33
CA PHE A 529 -13.82 -5.25 4.00
C PHE A 529 -13.69 -5.95 2.65
N ILE A 530 -13.22 -5.25 1.62
CA ILE A 530 -13.08 -5.76 0.25
C ILE A 530 -12.14 -6.97 0.19
N ASN A 531 -11.05 -6.93 0.97
CA ASN A 531 -10.07 -7.99 1.03
C ASN A 531 -10.67 -9.34 1.40
N VAL A 532 -11.79 -9.38 2.13
CA VAL A 532 -12.51 -10.64 2.41
C VAL A 532 -13.07 -11.26 1.12
N GLY A 533 -13.73 -10.47 0.28
CA GLY A 533 -14.25 -10.91 -1.01
C GLY A 533 -13.13 -11.35 -1.97
N VAL A 534 -12.04 -10.58 -2.03
CA VAL A 534 -10.84 -10.92 -2.83
C VAL A 534 -10.24 -12.25 -2.37
N LYS A 535 -10.10 -12.46 -1.05
CA LYS A 535 -9.56 -13.70 -0.47
C LYS A 535 -10.47 -14.89 -0.73
N LEU A 536 -11.77 -14.77 -0.50
CA LEU A 536 -12.74 -15.84 -0.81
C LEU A 536 -12.78 -16.21 -2.29
N LYS A 537 -12.46 -15.27 -3.19
CA LYS A 537 -12.28 -15.55 -4.61
C LYS A 537 -10.96 -16.28 -4.92
N LYS A 538 -9.85 -15.90 -4.25
CA LYS A 538 -8.49 -16.39 -4.53
C LYS A 538 -8.17 -17.73 -3.84
N TYR A 539 -8.63 -17.91 -2.61
CA TYR A 539 -8.32 -19.05 -1.75
C TYR A 539 -9.54 -19.96 -1.58
N ASP A 540 -9.29 -21.20 -1.13
CA ASP A 540 -10.35 -22.20 -0.93
C ASP A 540 -11.17 -21.93 0.34
N THR A 541 -10.51 -21.41 1.38
CA THR A 541 -11.13 -21.14 2.67
C THR A 541 -10.67 -19.80 3.25
N LEU A 542 -11.50 -19.23 4.11
CA LEU A 542 -11.21 -18.07 4.94
C LEU A 542 -11.59 -18.40 6.38
N THR A 543 -10.73 -18.06 7.33
CA THR A 543 -11.03 -18.19 8.76
C THR A 543 -11.08 -16.83 9.43
N TYR A 544 -12.08 -16.63 10.29
CA TYR A 544 -12.29 -15.41 11.07
C TYR A 544 -12.67 -15.76 12.51
N LYS A 545 -12.45 -14.79 13.42
CA LYS A 545 -12.78 -14.93 14.86
C LYS A 545 -14.17 -14.34 15.11
N VAL A 546 -14.94 -14.95 16.00
CA VAL A 546 -16.24 -14.43 16.45
C VAL A 546 -16.20 -14.28 17.95
N ALA A 547 -16.40 -13.07 18.45
CA ALA A 547 -16.38 -12.82 19.89
C ALA A 547 -17.48 -13.61 20.60
N THR A 548 -17.15 -14.24 21.72
CA THR A 548 -18.10 -14.99 22.55
C THR A 548 -18.39 -14.24 23.85
N GLU A 549 -17.36 -13.84 24.58
CA GLU A 549 -17.46 -13.15 25.87
C GLU A 549 -16.14 -12.44 26.20
N GLY A 550 -16.18 -11.11 26.42
CA GLY A 550 -14.96 -10.34 26.71
C GLY A 550 -13.90 -10.51 25.62
N GLU A 551 -12.69 -10.92 26.00
CA GLU A 551 -11.59 -11.21 25.07
C GLU A 551 -11.66 -12.62 24.44
N LEU A 552 -12.65 -13.45 24.82
CA LEU A 552 -12.81 -14.80 24.29
C LEU A 552 -13.47 -14.77 22.91
N PHE A 553 -12.99 -15.64 22.03
CA PHE A 553 -13.50 -15.82 20.67
C PHE A 553 -13.59 -17.29 20.27
N GLU A 554 -14.48 -17.59 19.32
CA GLU A 554 -14.51 -18.84 18.57
C GLU A 554 -13.95 -18.61 17.16
N GLU A 555 -13.20 -19.57 16.61
CA GLU A 555 -12.72 -19.50 15.23
C GLU A 555 -13.70 -20.20 14.29
N LYS A 556 -14.04 -19.55 13.18
CA LYS A 556 -14.91 -20.10 12.13
C LYS A 556 -14.18 -20.09 10.80
N THR A 557 -14.31 -21.18 10.06
CA THR A 557 -13.77 -21.33 8.71
C THR A 557 -14.92 -21.48 7.72
N ILE A 558 -14.86 -20.72 6.62
CA ILE A 558 -15.86 -20.71 5.55
C ILE A 558 -15.19 -20.86 4.19
N SER A 559 -15.94 -21.38 3.23
CA SER A 559 -15.61 -21.41 1.81
C SER A 559 -16.81 -20.97 0.98
N LEU A 560 -16.59 -20.50 -0.25
CA LEU A 560 -17.71 -20.21 -1.15
C LEU A 560 -18.48 -21.49 -1.54
N LYS A 561 -17.84 -22.65 -1.47
CA LYS A 561 -18.48 -23.94 -1.69
C LYS A 561 -19.56 -24.25 -0.65
N ASP A 562 -19.39 -23.84 0.60
CA ASP A 562 -20.39 -24.05 1.68
C ASP A 562 -21.73 -23.34 1.40
N PHE A 563 -21.74 -22.45 0.40
CA PHE A 563 -22.86 -21.57 0.07
C PHE A 563 -23.34 -21.70 -1.38
N ASP A 564 -22.86 -22.70 -2.13
CA ASP A 564 -23.11 -22.85 -3.56
C ASP A 564 -22.71 -21.60 -4.36
N LEU A 565 -21.57 -20.98 -4.01
CA LEU A 565 -21.05 -19.76 -4.65
C LEU A 565 -19.72 -19.95 -5.38
N GLU A 566 -19.14 -21.15 -5.35
CA GLU A 566 -17.80 -21.42 -5.92
C GLU A 566 -17.69 -21.02 -7.41
N ASP A 567 -18.71 -21.32 -8.22
CA ASP A 567 -18.73 -21.03 -9.66
C ASP A 567 -18.84 -19.53 -9.97
N THR A 568 -19.21 -18.70 -8.98
CA THR A 568 -19.36 -17.26 -9.16
C THR A 568 -18.02 -16.51 -9.14
N LYS A 569 -16.93 -17.14 -8.65
CA LYS A 569 -15.59 -16.54 -8.54
C LYS A 569 -15.10 -15.86 -9.83
N LYS A 570 -15.41 -16.45 -10.98
CA LYS A 570 -14.95 -15.97 -12.29
C LYS A 570 -15.74 -14.75 -12.80
N LYS A 571 -16.92 -14.53 -12.25
CA LYS A 571 -17.84 -13.45 -12.64
C LYS A 571 -17.75 -12.24 -11.73
N THR A 572 -17.11 -12.38 -10.56
CA THR A 572 -16.98 -11.30 -9.58
C THR A 572 -15.64 -10.61 -9.69
N SER A 573 -15.62 -9.30 -9.50
CA SER A 573 -14.43 -8.48 -9.29
C SER A 573 -14.66 -7.59 -8.06
N PHE A 574 -13.58 -7.11 -7.47
CA PHE A 574 -13.61 -6.35 -6.23
C PHE A 574 -12.63 -5.18 -6.34
N MET A 575 -13.07 -3.98 -5.98
CA MET A 575 -12.26 -2.76 -6.06
C MET A 575 -12.55 -1.83 -4.89
N GLN A 576 -11.54 -1.08 -4.45
CA GLN A 576 -11.76 0.01 -3.51
C GLN A 576 -12.26 1.26 -4.26
N GLY A 577 -13.25 1.94 -3.69
CA GLY A 577 -13.79 3.15 -4.27
C GLY A 577 -14.73 3.90 -3.33
N ASP A 578 -14.73 5.23 -3.47
CA ASP A 578 -15.63 6.10 -2.73
C ASP A 578 -16.95 6.28 -3.51
N ALA A 579 -18.07 5.84 -2.93
CA ALA A 579 -19.41 6.01 -3.50
C ALA A 579 -19.81 7.48 -3.71
N CYS A 580 -19.25 8.42 -2.95
CA CYS A 580 -19.43 9.85 -3.14
C CYS A 580 -18.48 10.44 -4.20
N ASN A 581 -17.51 9.67 -4.70
CA ASN A 581 -16.50 10.14 -5.65
C ASN A 581 -16.08 9.05 -6.65
N LEU A 582 -17.05 8.31 -7.18
CA LEU A 582 -16.78 7.23 -8.14
C LEU A 582 -16.19 7.77 -9.44
N LYS A 583 -15.17 7.11 -9.97
CA LYS A 583 -14.56 7.44 -11.27
C LYS A 583 -15.60 7.31 -12.40
N GLU A 584 -15.55 8.17 -13.41
CA GLU A 584 -16.51 8.18 -14.52
C GLU A 584 -16.55 6.87 -15.33
N LEU A 585 -15.49 6.07 -15.29
CA LEU A 585 -15.42 4.77 -15.97
C LEU A 585 -16.45 3.75 -15.46
N TYR A 586 -16.95 3.89 -14.23
CA TYR A 586 -17.96 2.99 -13.68
C TYR A 586 -19.35 3.34 -14.19
N THR A 587 -19.66 2.96 -15.42
CA THR A 587 -20.98 3.11 -16.05
C THR A 587 -21.42 1.82 -16.72
N GLY A 588 -22.66 1.81 -17.22
CA GLY A 588 -23.18 0.72 -18.04
C GLY A 588 -23.75 -0.45 -17.24
N TYR A 589 -24.27 -0.21 -16.03
CA TYR A 589 -24.79 -1.25 -15.16
C TYR A 589 -26.29 -1.47 -15.35
N ASP A 590 -26.70 -2.72 -15.45
CA ASP A 590 -28.12 -3.10 -15.52
C ASP A 590 -28.76 -3.14 -14.12
N LEU A 591 -27.93 -3.38 -13.09
CA LEU A 591 -28.28 -3.28 -11.69
C LEU A 591 -27.18 -2.55 -10.91
N ILE A 592 -27.57 -1.55 -10.12
CA ILE A 592 -26.75 -1.04 -9.03
C ILE A 592 -27.46 -1.37 -7.71
N PHE A 593 -26.78 -2.17 -6.89
CA PHE A 593 -27.26 -2.63 -5.59
C PHE A 593 -26.45 -1.95 -4.49
N CYS A 594 -27.12 -1.24 -3.58
CA CYS A 594 -26.50 -0.50 -2.49
C CYS A 594 -27.05 -0.98 -1.15
N SER A 595 -26.28 -1.80 -0.44
CA SER A 595 -26.70 -2.42 0.81
C SER A 595 -26.27 -1.61 2.03
N ASN A 596 -27.23 -1.03 2.76
CA ASN A 596 -27.01 -0.22 3.98
C ASN A 596 -25.95 0.89 3.79
N LEU A 597 -25.94 1.49 2.60
CA LEU A 597 -24.91 2.44 2.18
C LEU A 597 -25.27 3.89 2.46
N ILE A 598 -26.48 4.33 2.10
CA ILE A 598 -26.78 5.75 1.89
C ILE A 598 -26.66 6.60 3.17
N ASP A 599 -26.99 6.02 4.32
CA ASP A 599 -26.87 6.64 5.65
C ASP A 599 -25.49 6.44 6.29
N ARG A 600 -24.50 6.00 5.50
CA ARG A 600 -23.07 5.91 5.86
C ARG A 600 -22.18 6.75 4.95
N LEU A 601 -22.76 7.48 4.01
CA LEU A 601 -22.04 8.38 3.12
C LEU A 601 -21.79 9.73 3.78
N TYR A 602 -20.59 10.28 3.66
CA TYR A 602 -20.31 11.63 4.16
C TYR A 602 -21.04 12.73 3.37
N TYR A 603 -21.38 12.45 2.09
CA TYR A 603 -22.13 13.38 1.25
C TYR A 603 -23.14 12.66 0.32
N PRO A 604 -24.26 12.14 0.87
CA PRO A 604 -25.21 11.30 0.13
C PRO A 604 -25.92 12.02 -1.03
N GLN A 605 -26.06 13.35 -0.98
CA GLN A 605 -26.63 14.12 -2.10
C GLN A 605 -25.76 13.99 -3.37
N LYS A 606 -24.43 14.06 -3.22
CA LYS A 606 -23.50 13.89 -4.35
C LYS A 606 -23.64 12.51 -5.00
N PHE A 607 -23.85 11.48 -4.18
CA PHE A 607 -24.17 10.13 -4.67
C PHE A 607 -25.47 10.10 -5.48
N LEU A 608 -26.55 10.74 -4.99
CA LEU A 608 -27.83 10.79 -5.72
C LEU A 608 -27.77 11.59 -7.03
N ASP A 609 -26.91 12.60 -7.08
CA ASP A 609 -26.70 13.40 -8.29
C ASP A 609 -26.01 12.59 -9.39
N ASP A 610 -25.04 11.74 -8.99
CA ASP A 610 -24.12 11.00 -9.85
C ASP A 610 -24.61 9.60 -10.25
N ILE A 611 -25.16 8.83 -9.32
CA ILE A 611 -25.57 7.42 -9.54
C ILE A 611 -26.49 7.20 -10.75
N PRO A 612 -27.40 8.13 -11.11
CA PRO A 612 -28.27 7.96 -12.27
C PRO A 612 -27.52 7.86 -13.59
N ASN A 613 -26.31 8.43 -13.68
CA ASN A 613 -25.51 8.39 -14.90
C ASN A 613 -24.84 7.02 -15.15
N ARG A 614 -24.92 6.11 -14.17
CA ARG A 614 -24.20 4.83 -14.16
C ARG A 614 -25.10 3.63 -14.48
N VAL A 615 -26.41 3.78 -14.28
CA VAL A 615 -27.42 2.76 -14.57
C VAL A 615 -27.83 2.84 -16.04
N ASN A 616 -27.98 1.71 -16.72
CA ASN A 616 -28.51 1.63 -18.09
C ASN A 616 -29.99 2.01 -18.13
N LYS A 617 -30.47 2.43 -19.30
CA LYS A 617 -31.92 2.60 -19.51
C LYS A 617 -32.62 1.27 -19.22
N ASP A 618 -33.78 1.34 -18.55
CA ASP A 618 -34.56 0.20 -18.06
C ASP A 618 -33.88 -0.62 -16.93
N GLY A 619 -32.65 -0.27 -16.54
CA GLY A 619 -31.94 -0.89 -15.41
C GLY A 619 -32.48 -0.49 -14.04
N LEU A 620 -31.99 -1.16 -12.99
CA LEU A 620 -32.43 -0.99 -11.61
C LEU A 620 -31.39 -0.30 -10.72
N LEU A 621 -31.87 0.60 -9.87
CA LEU A 621 -31.17 1.07 -8.68
C LEU A 621 -31.89 0.52 -7.44
N VAL A 622 -31.17 -0.18 -6.57
CA VAL A 622 -31.71 -0.74 -5.34
C VAL A 622 -30.97 -0.15 -4.16
N LEU A 623 -31.70 0.51 -3.27
CA LEU A 623 -31.15 1.10 -2.05
C LEU A 623 -31.76 0.41 -0.84
N LEU A 624 -30.90 -0.13 0.03
CA LEU A 624 -31.27 -0.61 1.35
C LEU A 624 -30.70 0.33 2.40
N SER A 625 -31.52 0.77 3.35
CA SER A 625 -31.02 1.46 4.54
C SER A 625 -32.02 1.38 5.69
N PRO A 626 -31.54 1.30 6.94
CA PRO A 626 -32.37 1.49 8.12
C PRO A 626 -32.63 2.99 8.43
N TYR A 627 -32.02 3.90 7.67
CA TYR A 627 -32.08 5.35 7.82
C TYR A 627 -31.68 5.83 9.22
N THR A 628 -30.64 5.22 9.80
CA THR A 628 -30.27 5.51 11.20
C THR A 628 -29.61 6.88 11.37
N TRP A 629 -29.05 7.46 10.30
CA TRP A 629 -28.36 8.75 10.24
C TRP A 629 -27.56 9.10 11.50
N LEU A 630 -26.25 8.93 11.44
CA LEU A 630 -25.36 9.21 12.55
C LEU A 630 -24.32 10.24 12.11
N GLU A 631 -24.06 11.23 12.97
CA GLU A 631 -23.12 12.33 12.68
C GLU A 631 -21.68 11.84 12.51
N ASP A 632 -21.36 10.67 13.06
CA ASP A 632 -20.06 9.98 12.89
C ASP A 632 -19.77 9.61 11.42
N TYR A 633 -20.82 9.42 10.61
CA TYR A 633 -20.67 9.06 9.18
C TYR A 633 -21.10 10.18 8.25
N THR A 634 -22.19 10.87 8.57
CA THR A 634 -22.76 11.93 7.74
C THR A 634 -22.95 13.18 8.58
N PRO A 635 -22.27 14.30 8.26
CA PRO A 635 -22.55 15.59 8.88
C PRO A 635 -24.04 15.91 8.83
N LYS A 636 -24.59 16.46 9.91
CA LYS A 636 -26.04 16.63 10.08
C LYS A 636 -26.68 17.44 8.96
N GLU A 637 -25.97 18.45 8.46
CA GLU A 637 -26.36 19.29 7.34
C GLU A 637 -26.53 18.52 6.01
N ASN A 638 -25.90 17.36 5.89
CA ASN A 638 -25.93 16.50 4.70
C ASN A 638 -26.94 15.36 4.81
N TRP A 639 -27.71 15.25 5.91
CA TRP A 639 -28.72 14.21 6.06
C TRP A 639 -29.84 14.39 5.03
N LEU A 640 -30.25 13.30 4.39
CA LEU A 640 -31.37 13.32 3.46
C LEU A 640 -32.74 13.26 4.16
N GLY A 641 -32.78 12.91 5.44
CA GLY A 641 -34.02 12.86 6.23
C GLY A 641 -33.74 12.48 7.68
N GLY A 642 -34.78 12.17 8.45
CA GLY A 642 -34.65 11.86 9.87
C GLY A 642 -34.58 13.09 10.77
N PHE A 643 -35.00 14.26 10.27
CA PHE A 643 -35.01 15.52 11.02
C PHE A 643 -36.31 16.31 10.80
N ILE A 644 -36.49 17.36 11.62
CA ILE A 644 -37.63 18.28 11.52
C ILE A 644 -37.14 19.59 10.91
N LYS A 645 -37.83 20.08 9.88
CA LYS A 645 -37.60 21.40 9.27
C LYS A 645 -38.94 22.10 9.09
N ASP A 646 -39.03 23.35 9.53
CA ASP A 646 -40.26 24.17 9.45
C ASP A 646 -41.51 23.47 10.02
N ASN A 647 -41.38 22.80 11.17
CA ASN A 647 -42.43 21.98 11.82
C ASN A 647 -42.96 20.82 10.97
N LYS A 648 -42.20 20.37 9.96
CA LYS A 648 -42.51 19.17 9.18
C LYS A 648 -41.41 18.13 9.34
N GLU A 649 -41.83 16.88 9.50
CA GLU A 649 -40.92 15.74 9.46
C GLU A 649 -40.41 15.57 8.02
N ILE A 650 -39.09 15.51 7.86
CA ILE A 650 -38.45 15.18 6.59
C ILE A 650 -38.01 13.73 6.65
N LYS A 651 -38.67 12.86 5.87
CA LYS A 651 -38.36 11.43 5.82
C LYS A 651 -37.44 11.13 4.66
N THR A 652 -36.46 10.25 4.87
CA THR A 652 -35.45 9.93 3.85
C THR A 652 -36.06 9.43 2.54
N LEU A 653 -37.07 8.53 2.60
CA LEU A 653 -37.73 8.03 1.40
C LEU A 653 -38.39 9.14 0.57
N ASP A 654 -38.97 10.17 1.22
CA ASP A 654 -39.62 11.27 0.50
C ASP A 654 -38.58 12.15 -0.21
N THR A 655 -37.42 12.36 0.40
CA THR A 655 -36.27 13.02 -0.23
C THR A 655 -35.70 12.20 -1.38
N LEU A 656 -35.63 10.87 -1.26
CA LEU A 656 -35.20 9.99 -2.36
C LEU A 656 -36.15 10.11 -3.55
N LYS A 657 -37.47 10.09 -3.31
CA LYS A 657 -38.46 10.29 -4.38
C LYS A 657 -38.25 11.61 -5.10
N GLN A 658 -38.08 12.71 -4.37
CA GLN A 658 -37.85 14.03 -4.96
C GLN A 658 -36.55 14.11 -5.76
N ASN A 659 -35.47 13.48 -5.31
CA ASN A 659 -34.18 13.53 -6.01
C ASN A 659 -34.12 12.64 -7.26
N LEU A 660 -34.94 11.59 -7.29
CA LEU A 660 -34.90 10.58 -8.34
C LEU A 660 -36.07 10.69 -9.34
N GLU A 661 -37.13 11.45 -9.05
CA GLU A 661 -38.39 11.48 -9.83
C GLU A 661 -38.22 11.79 -11.33
N ASP A 662 -37.22 12.57 -11.71
CA ASP A 662 -36.99 12.93 -13.12
C ASP A 662 -36.35 11.78 -13.94
N ARG A 663 -35.70 10.84 -13.26
CA ARG A 663 -34.80 9.82 -13.86
C ARG A 663 -35.19 8.39 -13.53
N PHE A 664 -35.87 8.17 -12.41
CA PHE A 664 -36.33 6.86 -11.95
C PHE A 664 -37.79 6.86 -11.50
N GLU A 665 -38.42 5.71 -11.65
CA GLU A 665 -39.71 5.39 -11.06
C GLU A 665 -39.51 4.42 -9.87
N LEU A 666 -40.12 4.73 -8.72
CA LEU A 666 -40.13 3.82 -7.57
C LEU A 666 -41.09 2.65 -7.85
N VAL A 667 -40.55 1.44 -7.94
CA VAL A 667 -41.32 0.22 -8.24
C VAL A 667 -41.92 -0.37 -6.97
N GLN A 668 -41.11 -0.57 -5.93
CA GLN A 668 -41.54 -1.21 -4.69
C GLN A 668 -40.66 -0.82 -3.51
N THR A 669 -41.24 -0.88 -2.31
CA THR A 669 -40.51 -0.85 -1.03
C THR A 669 -40.74 -2.13 -0.25
N ILE A 670 -39.69 -2.70 0.35
CA ILE A 670 -39.74 -3.97 1.10
C ILE A 670 -38.93 -3.81 2.39
N ASP A 671 -39.47 -4.23 3.52
CA ASP A 671 -38.73 -4.28 4.78
C ASP A 671 -37.92 -5.58 4.84
N VAL A 672 -36.60 -5.46 5.06
CA VAL A 672 -35.66 -6.57 5.11
C VAL A 672 -34.98 -6.60 6.48
N PRO A 673 -35.39 -7.52 7.38
CA PRO A 673 -34.77 -7.64 8.69
C PRO A 673 -33.37 -8.24 8.59
N PHE A 674 -32.49 -7.87 9.51
CA PHE A 674 -31.15 -8.40 9.62
C PHE A 674 -30.65 -8.42 11.06
N VAL A 675 -29.71 -9.32 11.35
CA VAL A 675 -29.10 -9.47 12.69
C VAL A 675 -27.59 -9.41 12.57
N ILE A 676 -26.96 -8.49 13.32
CA ILE A 676 -25.51 -8.46 13.52
C ILE A 676 -25.23 -9.05 14.90
N ARG A 677 -24.41 -10.10 14.95
CA ARG A 677 -23.95 -10.71 16.20
C ARG A 677 -22.68 -10.01 16.66
N GLU A 678 -22.74 -9.36 17.83
CA GLU A 678 -21.56 -8.75 18.45
C GLU A 678 -20.84 -9.73 19.38
N THR A 679 -21.58 -10.51 20.18
CA THR A 679 -21.03 -11.58 21.03
C THR A 679 -21.99 -12.78 21.07
N ALA A 680 -21.68 -13.83 21.86
CA ALA A 680 -22.61 -14.95 22.06
C ALA A 680 -23.95 -14.54 22.75
N ARG A 681 -24.03 -13.34 23.33
CA ARG A 681 -25.19 -12.83 24.07
C ARG A 681 -25.65 -11.43 23.66
N LYS A 682 -24.90 -10.73 22.79
CA LYS A 682 -25.24 -9.38 22.29
C LYS A 682 -25.47 -9.43 20.79
N HIS A 683 -26.67 -9.05 20.36
CA HIS A 683 -27.08 -9.00 18.96
C HIS A 683 -27.80 -7.68 18.68
N GLN A 684 -27.59 -7.12 17.49
CA GLN A 684 -28.36 -6.01 16.96
C GLN A 684 -29.37 -6.54 15.95
N HIS A 685 -30.66 -6.31 16.18
CA HIS A 685 -31.72 -6.66 15.25
C HIS A 685 -32.27 -5.38 14.62
N THR A 686 -32.13 -5.27 13.30
CA THR A 686 -32.41 -4.05 12.55
C THR A 686 -33.28 -4.39 11.34
N VAL A 687 -34.09 -3.44 10.89
CA VAL A 687 -34.90 -3.56 9.67
C VAL A 687 -34.43 -2.52 8.67
N SER A 688 -33.97 -2.97 7.51
CA SER A 688 -33.57 -2.10 6.41
C SER A 688 -34.73 -1.96 5.42
N GLN A 689 -35.06 -0.74 5.01
CA GLN A 689 -36.03 -0.53 3.95
C GLN A 689 -35.31 -0.64 2.60
N MET A 690 -35.62 -1.68 1.84
CA MET A 690 -35.24 -1.81 0.44
C MET A 690 -36.20 -0.98 -0.41
N SER A 691 -35.66 -0.11 -1.25
CA SER A 691 -36.39 0.62 -2.29
C SER A 691 -35.83 0.26 -3.66
N ILE A 692 -36.72 -0.14 -4.57
CA ILE A 692 -36.36 -0.62 -5.92
C ILE A 692 -36.82 0.44 -6.92
N TRP A 693 -35.88 0.95 -7.72
CA TRP A 693 -36.09 2.05 -8.64
C TRP A 693 -35.75 1.61 -10.06
N LYS A 694 -36.65 1.87 -11.02
CA LYS A 694 -36.44 1.56 -12.44
C LYS A 694 -36.08 2.82 -13.20
N LYS A 695 -34.99 2.78 -13.97
CA LYS A 695 -34.52 3.94 -14.75
C LYS A 695 -35.43 4.18 -15.95
N ILE A 696 -36.03 5.37 -16.03
CA ILE A 696 -37.01 5.74 -17.09
C ILE A 696 -36.40 6.59 -18.20
N LYS A 697 -35.28 7.29 -17.95
CA LYS A 697 -34.62 8.19 -18.91
C LYS A 697 -33.12 7.98 -18.97
#